data_AF-A0A7C8MUD5-F1
#
_entry.id   AF-A0A7C8MUD5-F1
#
_cell.length_a   1.000
_cell.length_b   1.000
_cell.length_c   1.000
_cell.angle_alpha   90.00
_cell.angle_beta   90.00
_cell.angle_gamma   90.00
#
_symmetry.space_group_name_H-M   'P 1'
#
loop_
_entity.id
_entity.type
_entity.pdbx_description
1 polymer ?
#
loop_
_entity_poly.entity_id
_entity_poly.type
_entity_poly.pdbx_seq_one_letter_code
_entity_poly.pdbx_strand_id
1 'polypeptide(L)'
;MLSNSGGNSQIPQTIENLDHYDNGAIRSASDSAEVKHGVLDWWLKLRDGDPEHPGRIHVLVPEEHFDIKGPNGTHLCLVFPVQGQSVSAATKRGELESRPLPLHLTKKVAHHVALGLSYSHSLRIVHGDLHPANILLGLPMCTGQSLRGVFKFGGAPRMVDVINVDGSAPDKRAPRYVVASVLGQEFNPDVFTGPVAVADWGSCFSARNPPQQIATLGPYIVPEFNSQAHINEAVDIWMLGCLMFEMLTGRDLFGMKNDPTLKVVNAMMELLGPPPRYLMEDWISYIEDEAMLKVPDRPARPLHDSIWETIRSSHSDSDLSNNDLELIISFIESMLVYEPSQRPKIHEIMRHPFMSCSVQETNPDALLDAQRLDKERSSGKVRGPLHGIPYIVKDNMATYDKMETTAGSWMLMGAKVPRDAFVVSKLREAGAILLGKAALTEWAHMRSSNLSEGYSARGGQVRSPYNFTVNPGGSSSGSAASVASNQCIFSLGTETDGSVIIPAERNALVGIKPTVGLTSRSGVIPETRHQDTVGVLGRTVKDAALALDGIYGIDPRDPMTSQQQGKTPKNGFAQFTAKKDALKNARFGIPWDSFWALNSPDQNLKLLEIVQFLSDEGATIVNGTELEGREVLVNPNGWDWDWRGKLGFPNESEYTVIKVDFYNDIKAYLSELNHTSIRSVEDIIYYNLDSLGSEGGLPGVNSGFLGGQERFHESAATKGIEDDIYNSALRFIQDRSRHGINNFQQAASVAAQAGYPLVTVPAGVNETRTGMPYGLMLMGSAWSEANLIKWASAIEDVIFTYKGERALPKWKDSGRRVLPIIDE
;
A
#
# COMPACT_ATOMS: atom_id res chain seq x y z
N MET A 1 33.76 -8.53 29.92
CA MET A 1 34.11 -8.30 31.35
C MET A 1 35.61 -8.12 31.43
N LEU A 2 36.08 -6.88 31.66
CA LEU A 2 37.21 -6.48 32.52
C LEU A 2 37.43 -4.96 32.37
N SER A 3 37.53 -4.30 33.53
CA SER A 3 37.74 -2.87 33.74
C SER A 3 39.19 -2.44 33.51
N ASN A 4 39.39 -1.27 32.93
CA ASN A 4 40.69 -0.59 32.84
C ASN A 4 41.12 -0.08 34.23
N SER A 5 42.24 -0.58 34.76
CA SER A 5 43.08 0.14 35.72
C SER A 5 44.44 0.37 35.07
N GLY A 6 44.87 1.63 35.03
CA GLY A 6 45.96 2.12 34.19
C GLY A 6 47.30 1.41 34.34
N GLY A 7 48.03 1.38 33.22
CA GLY A 7 49.43 0.99 33.13
C GLY A 7 49.91 1.08 31.68
N ASN A 8 50.80 2.04 31.40
CA ASN A 8 51.52 2.17 30.13
C ASN A 8 52.25 0.85 29.79
N SER A 9 51.83 0.16 28.73
CA SER A 9 52.71 -0.74 27.98
C SER A 9 52.23 -0.87 26.53
N GLN A 10 53.15 -0.70 25.59
CA GLN A 10 52.93 -0.79 24.15
C GLN A 10 52.51 -2.22 23.77
N ILE A 11 51.41 -2.35 23.01
CA ILE A 11 50.92 -3.62 22.43
C ILE A 11 51.08 -3.55 20.90
N PRO A 12 51.45 -4.66 20.20
CA PRO A 12 51.75 -4.65 18.76
C PRO A 12 50.50 -4.47 17.88
N GLN A 13 50.66 -3.72 16.78
CA GLN A 13 49.66 -3.27 15.77
C GLN A 13 48.89 -4.35 14.98
N THR A 14 48.62 -5.54 15.53
CA THR A 14 47.92 -6.62 14.78
C THR A 14 46.56 -7.02 15.36
N ILE A 15 46.09 -6.35 16.43
CA ILE A 15 44.76 -6.57 17.05
C ILE A 15 44.02 -5.23 17.25
N GLU A 16 44.17 -4.26 16.35
CA GLU A 16 43.32 -3.05 16.32
C GLU A 16 42.09 -3.22 15.39
N ASN A 17 42.06 -4.24 14.53
CA ASN A 17 41.02 -4.39 13.49
C ASN A 17 39.77 -5.19 13.92
N LEU A 18 39.53 -5.37 15.22
CA LEU A 18 38.29 -5.99 15.73
C LEU A 18 37.41 -5.02 16.54
N ASP A 19 37.88 -3.81 16.83
CA ASP A 19 37.08 -2.76 17.50
C ASP A 19 36.12 -2.01 16.55
N HIS A 20 36.03 -2.44 15.27
CA HIS A 20 35.22 -1.79 14.23
C HIS A 20 34.08 -2.66 13.66
N TYR A 21 33.82 -3.83 14.25
CA TYR A 21 32.58 -4.57 14.00
C TYR A 21 31.52 -4.16 15.03
N ASP A 22 30.36 -3.73 14.52
CA ASP A 22 29.16 -3.30 15.23
C ASP A 22 29.01 -3.89 16.65
N ASN A 23 29.42 -3.12 17.66
CA ASN A 23 29.05 -3.34 19.06
C ASN A 23 27.61 -2.86 19.32
N GLY A 24 26.68 -3.31 18.48
CA GLY A 24 25.23 -3.13 18.62
C GLY A 24 24.57 -4.36 19.21
N ALA A 25 25.13 -4.95 20.28
CA ALA A 25 24.43 -5.84 21.20
C ALA A 25 25.34 -6.15 22.40
N ILE A 26 24.80 -5.97 23.61
CA ILE A 26 25.41 -6.29 24.91
C ILE A 26 26.42 -5.24 25.41
N ARG A 27 25.92 -4.06 25.80
CA ARG A 27 26.57 -3.31 26.88
C ARG A 27 26.43 -4.13 28.16
N SER A 28 27.54 -4.59 28.75
CA SER A 28 27.49 -5.12 30.11
C SER A 28 27.20 -3.95 31.06
N ALA A 29 25.95 -3.80 31.46
CA ALA A 29 25.56 -2.92 32.57
C ALA A 29 26.26 -3.44 33.84
N SER A 30 27.35 -2.78 34.22
CA SER A 30 28.11 -3.06 35.44
C SER A 30 27.48 -2.47 36.69
N ASP A 31 26.30 -1.85 36.60
CA ASP A 31 25.62 -1.23 37.73
C ASP A 31 24.37 -2.00 38.17
N SER A 32 24.05 -1.85 39.45
CA SER A 32 23.16 -2.60 40.34
C SER A 32 22.00 -3.43 39.75
N ALA A 33 21.61 -4.50 40.45
CA ALA A 33 20.48 -5.36 40.11
C ALA A 33 19.14 -4.60 39.92
N GLU A 34 18.99 -3.40 40.48
CA GLU A 34 17.81 -2.53 40.32
C GLU A 34 17.69 -1.92 38.91
N VAL A 35 18.82 -1.57 38.25
CA VAL A 35 18.81 -1.04 36.88
C VAL A 35 18.50 -2.14 35.85
N LYS A 36 18.86 -3.40 36.16
CA LYS A 36 18.66 -4.56 35.28
C LYS A 36 17.19 -4.98 35.10
N HIS A 37 16.34 -4.75 36.11
CA HIS A 37 14.91 -5.09 36.02
C HIS A 37 14.07 -4.02 35.33
N GLY A 38 14.44 -2.73 35.45
CA GLY A 38 13.68 -1.63 34.84
C GLY A 38 13.67 -1.63 33.30
N VAL A 39 14.73 -2.14 32.65
CA VAL A 39 14.79 -2.25 31.18
C VAL A 39 14.00 -3.45 30.67
N LEU A 40 14.04 -4.59 31.39
CA LEU A 40 13.22 -5.76 31.08
C LEU A 40 11.72 -5.42 31.11
N ASP A 41 11.29 -4.58 32.06
CA ASP A 41 9.90 -4.15 32.18
C ASP A 41 9.36 -3.48 30.92
N TRP A 42 10.20 -2.74 30.18
CA TRP A 42 9.79 -2.15 28.90
C TRP A 42 9.53 -3.19 27.83
N TRP A 43 10.45 -4.15 27.67
CA TRP A 43 10.25 -5.26 26.74
C TRP A 43 9.03 -6.11 27.10
N LEU A 44 8.80 -6.36 28.39
CA LEU A 44 7.62 -7.10 28.84
C LEU A 44 6.33 -6.32 28.56
N LYS A 45 6.30 -5.00 28.81
CA LYS A 45 5.13 -4.16 28.45
C LYS A 45 4.85 -4.17 26.94
N LEU A 46 5.88 -4.09 26.11
CA LEU A 46 5.74 -4.18 24.65
C LEU A 46 5.33 -5.59 24.21
N ARG A 47 5.74 -6.63 24.93
CA ARG A 47 5.36 -8.02 24.61
C ARG A 47 3.91 -8.30 24.98
N ASP A 48 3.50 -7.85 26.16
CA ASP A 48 2.24 -8.15 26.83
C ASP A 48 1.14 -7.10 26.55
N GLY A 49 1.45 -6.05 25.77
CA GLY A 49 0.45 -5.12 25.26
C GLY A 49 -0.47 -5.78 24.22
N ASP A 50 -1.35 -5.00 23.61
CA ASP A 50 -2.37 -5.52 22.68
C ASP A 50 -1.75 -6.35 21.55
N PRO A 51 -1.97 -7.68 21.51
CA PRO A 51 -1.41 -8.55 20.48
C PRO A 51 -2.05 -8.31 19.11
N GLU A 52 -3.26 -7.74 19.06
CA GLU A 52 -4.02 -7.48 17.83
C GLU A 52 -3.69 -6.11 17.21
N HIS A 53 -2.92 -5.27 17.90
CA HIS A 53 -2.51 -3.99 17.34
C HIS A 53 -1.56 -4.23 16.14
N PRO A 54 -1.83 -3.65 14.94
CA PRO A 54 -1.09 -3.98 13.71
C PRO A 54 0.40 -3.66 13.77
N GLY A 55 0.79 -2.70 14.61
CA GLY A 55 2.18 -2.38 14.90
C GLY A 55 2.96 -3.38 15.77
N ARG A 56 2.29 -4.33 16.42
CA ARG A 56 2.91 -5.27 17.37
C ARG A 56 3.99 -6.13 16.73
N ILE A 57 3.77 -6.55 15.47
CA ILE A 57 4.72 -7.38 14.71
C ILE A 57 5.97 -6.60 14.29
N HIS A 58 5.92 -5.27 14.37
CA HIS A 58 7.00 -4.36 14.00
C HIS A 58 7.81 -3.87 15.21
N VAL A 59 7.57 -4.45 16.39
CA VAL A 59 8.36 -4.20 17.59
C VAL A 59 9.05 -5.50 18.01
N LEU A 60 10.37 -5.47 18.10
CA LEU A 60 11.16 -6.61 18.54
C LEU A 60 11.03 -6.78 20.06
N VAL A 61 10.46 -7.92 20.47
CA VAL A 61 10.30 -8.30 21.87
C VAL A 61 10.88 -9.68 22.13
N PRO A 62 11.36 -9.97 23.35
CA PRO A 62 11.93 -11.27 23.67
C PRO A 62 10.83 -12.33 23.78
N GLU A 63 11.07 -13.50 23.19
CA GLU A 63 10.25 -14.71 23.36
C GLU A 63 10.49 -15.32 24.75
N GLU A 64 11.74 -15.36 25.19
CA GLU A 64 12.16 -15.89 26.49
C GLU A 64 13.23 -15.00 27.13
N HIS A 65 13.39 -15.12 28.44
CA HIS A 65 14.50 -14.51 29.17
C HIS A 65 14.94 -15.41 30.33
N PHE A 66 16.23 -15.35 30.67
CA PHE A 66 16.78 -16.09 31.80
C PHE A 66 18.09 -15.45 32.29
N ASP A 67 18.49 -15.78 33.51
CA ASP A 67 19.72 -15.27 34.11
C ASP A 67 20.88 -16.27 33.99
N ILE A 68 22.04 -15.79 33.58
CA ILE A 68 23.30 -16.53 33.66
C ILE A 68 24.16 -15.96 34.79
N LYS A 69 24.62 -16.83 35.69
CA LYS A 69 25.60 -16.48 36.72
C LYS A 69 27.02 -16.72 36.22
N GLY A 70 27.78 -15.64 36.11
CA GLY A 70 29.18 -15.64 35.69
C GLY A 70 30.11 -15.10 36.77
N PRO A 71 31.44 -15.13 36.52
CA PRO A 71 32.45 -14.64 37.45
C PRO A 71 32.37 -13.14 37.75
N ASN A 72 31.66 -12.32 36.95
CA ASN A 72 31.41 -10.91 37.29
C ASN A 72 29.91 -10.60 37.48
N GLY A 73 29.15 -11.57 38.01
CA GLY A 73 27.79 -11.37 38.50
C GLY A 73 26.71 -12.09 37.69
N THR A 74 25.47 -11.67 37.89
CA THR A 74 24.30 -12.17 37.17
C THR A 74 24.05 -11.32 35.93
N HIS A 75 23.87 -11.97 34.79
CA HIS A 75 23.59 -11.36 33.49
C HIS A 75 22.23 -11.81 32.97
N LEU A 76 21.35 -10.84 32.71
CA LEU A 76 20.08 -11.06 32.03
C LEU A 76 20.35 -11.44 30.56
N CYS A 77 19.80 -12.56 30.13
CA CYS A 77 19.85 -13.05 28.76
C CYS A 77 18.45 -13.01 28.16
N LEU A 78 18.33 -12.43 26.97
CA LEU A 78 17.08 -12.29 26.23
C LEU A 78 17.16 -13.13 24.96
N VAL A 79 16.08 -13.83 24.65
CA VAL A 79 15.94 -14.64 23.43
C VAL A 79 14.96 -13.94 22.51
N PHE A 80 15.40 -13.59 21.31
CA PHE A 80 14.60 -12.88 20.31
C PHE A 80 14.36 -13.75 19.07
N PRO A 81 13.28 -13.50 18.32
CA PRO A 81 13.10 -14.11 17.01
C PRO A 81 14.25 -13.71 16.08
N VAL A 82 14.64 -14.61 15.18
CA VAL A 82 15.71 -14.34 14.20
C VAL A 82 15.31 -13.17 13.30
N GLN A 83 16.15 -12.14 13.26
CA GLN A 83 16.01 -10.98 12.38
C GLN A 83 17.16 -10.91 11.37
N GLY A 84 16.97 -10.11 10.31
CA GLY A 84 18.01 -9.81 9.33
C GLY A 84 18.94 -8.69 9.80
N GLN A 85 19.62 -8.06 8.83
CA GLN A 85 20.55 -6.96 9.09
C GLN A 85 19.82 -5.71 9.60
N SER A 86 20.53 -4.87 10.36
CA SER A 86 20.06 -3.51 10.61
C SER A 86 20.12 -2.66 9.33
N VAL A 87 19.33 -1.59 9.27
CA VAL A 87 19.39 -0.61 8.19
C VAL A 87 20.80 0.01 8.10
N SER A 88 21.45 0.26 9.24
CA SER A 88 22.86 0.72 9.28
C SER A 88 23.81 -0.24 8.55
N ALA A 89 23.68 -1.55 8.81
CA ALA A 89 24.50 -2.55 8.13
C ALA A 89 24.14 -2.68 6.64
N ALA A 90 22.87 -2.47 6.28
CA ALA A 90 22.39 -2.53 4.89
C ALA A 90 22.91 -1.38 4.02
N THR A 91 23.04 -0.18 4.60
CA THR A 91 23.50 1.03 3.90
C THR A 91 25.02 1.17 3.90
N LYS A 92 25.77 0.38 4.68
CA LYS A 92 27.24 0.47 4.76
C LYS A 92 27.94 0.03 3.46
N ARG A 93 28.90 0.83 2.98
CA ARG A 93 29.78 0.57 1.82
C ARG A 93 31.24 0.77 2.23
N GLY A 94 31.87 -0.26 2.79
CA GLY A 94 33.24 -0.15 3.33
C GLY A 94 33.29 0.58 4.69
N GLU A 95 34.46 1.09 5.08
CA GLU A 95 34.67 1.70 6.40
C GLU A 95 34.14 3.14 6.51
N LEU A 96 34.03 3.87 5.39
CA LEU A 96 33.78 5.33 5.38
C LEU A 96 32.63 5.79 4.48
N GLU A 97 32.05 4.93 3.62
CA GLU A 97 30.95 5.32 2.71
C GLU A 97 29.65 4.60 3.09
N SER A 98 28.52 5.30 2.95
CA SER A 98 27.17 4.75 3.04
C SER A 98 26.44 4.98 1.72
N ARG A 99 25.52 4.07 1.37
CA ARG A 99 24.67 4.15 0.18
C ARG A 99 23.20 4.32 0.56
N PRO A 100 22.38 4.95 -0.30
CA PRO A 100 20.95 4.99 -0.08
C PRO A 100 20.31 3.61 -0.23
N LEU A 101 19.23 3.38 0.52
CA LEU A 101 18.33 2.25 0.32
C LEU A 101 17.48 2.46 -0.95
N PRO A 102 17.10 1.38 -1.65
CA PRO A 102 16.11 1.47 -2.71
C PRO A 102 14.79 2.06 -2.20
N LEU A 103 14.18 2.98 -2.97
CA LEU A 103 12.97 3.72 -2.57
C LEU A 103 11.82 2.81 -2.09
N HIS A 104 11.61 1.67 -2.74
CA HIS A 104 10.57 0.72 -2.34
C HIS A 104 10.82 0.14 -0.94
N LEU A 105 12.08 -0.15 -0.60
CA LEU A 105 12.47 -0.66 0.71
C LEU A 105 12.39 0.46 1.75
N THR A 106 12.79 1.69 1.39
CA THR A 106 12.63 2.87 2.24
C THR A 106 11.17 3.12 2.61
N LYS A 107 10.24 3.04 1.66
CA LYS A 107 8.79 3.13 1.92
C LYS A 107 8.30 2.03 2.87
N LYS A 108 8.76 0.79 2.65
CA LYS A 108 8.43 -0.35 3.52
C LYS A 108 8.93 -0.14 4.95
N VAL A 109 10.20 0.27 5.11
CA VAL A 109 10.79 0.57 6.42
C VAL A 109 10.03 1.71 7.09
N ALA A 110 9.76 2.81 6.38
CA ALA A 110 8.98 3.93 6.90
C ALA A 110 7.61 3.49 7.43
N HIS A 111 6.88 2.68 6.65
CA HIS A 111 5.57 2.16 7.02
C HIS A 111 5.62 1.27 8.25
N HIS A 112 6.52 0.30 8.28
CA HIS A 112 6.67 -0.64 9.38
C HIS A 112 7.17 0.03 10.67
N VAL A 113 8.12 0.95 10.57
CA VAL A 113 8.59 1.74 11.72
C VAL A 113 7.46 2.60 12.25
N ALA A 114 6.69 3.26 11.38
CA ALA A 114 5.55 4.07 11.82
C ALA A 114 4.47 3.22 12.51
N LEU A 115 4.20 2.00 12.01
CA LEU A 115 3.33 1.04 12.67
C LEU A 115 3.87 0.62 14.05
N GLY A 116 5.16 0.29 14.16
CA GLY A 116 5.81 -0.08 15.42
C GLY A 116 5.78 1.04 16.45
N LEU A 117 6.05 2.28 16.04
CA LEU A 117 5.92 3.46 16.89
C LEU A 117 4.46 3.74 17.28
N SER A 118 3.49 3.52 16.38
CA SER A 118 2.07 3.62 16.72
C SER A 118 1.70 2.65 17.85
N TYR A 119 2.25 1.44 17.81
CA TYR A 119 2.05 0.45 18.88
C TYR A 119 2.68 0.91 20.19
N SER A 120 3.96 1.29 20.19
CA SER A 120 4.64 1.70 21.43
C SER A 120 4.01 2.97 22.02
N HIS A 121 3.62 3.95 21.18
CA HIS A 121 2.93 5.17 21.61
C HIS A 121 1.55 4.87 22.20
N SER A 122 0.82 3.85 21.70
CA SER A 122 -0.45 3.41 22.31
C SER A 122 -0.26 2.95 23.77
N LEU A 123 0.91 2.38 24.07
CA LEU A 123 1.34 1.97 25.40
C LEU A 123 2.02 3.10 26.19
N ARG A 124 2.09 4.31 25.62
CA ARG A 124 2.79 5.49 26.16
C ARG A 124 4.31 5.30 26.31
N ILE A 125 4.89 4.46 25.44
CA ILE A 125 6.32 4.19 25.38
C ILE A 125 6.91 4.94 24.19
N VAL A 126 7.82 5.87 24.47
CA VAL A 126 8.62 6.61 23.48
C VAL A 126 9.94 5.88 23.32
N HIS A 127 10.36 5.61 22.08
CA HIS A 127 11.60 4.88 21.82
C HIS A 127 12.84 5.70 22.23
N GLY A 128 12.89 6.98 21.85
CA GLY A 128 13.89 7.95 22.30
C GLY A 128 15.30 7.77 21.74
N ASP A 129 15.51 6.78 20.87
CA ASP A 129 16.82 6.43 20.30
C ASP A 129 16.65 5.74 18.94
N LEU A 130 15.80 6.30 18.09
CA LEU A 130 15.46 5.72 16.80
C LEU A 130 16.51 6.12 15.75
N HIS A 131 17.29 5.14 15.28
CA HIS A 131 18.31 5.34 14.25
C HIS A 131 18.55 4.04 13.47
N PRO A 132 19.27 4.06 12.32
CA PRO A 132 19.40 2.92 11.42
C PRO A 132 19.88 1.60 12.04
N ALA A 133 20.64 1.64 13.13
CA ALA A 133 21.13 0.40 13.76
C ALA A 133 20.02 -0.31 14.55
N ASN A 134 18.99 0.43 14.98
CA ASN A 134 17.86 -0.06 15.76
C ASN A 134 16.69 -0.51 14.88
N ILE A 135 16.84 -0.47 13.55
CA ILE A 135 15.82 -0.92 12.59
C ILE A 135 16.32 -2.20 11.93
N LEU A 136 15.69 -3.33 12.24
CA LEU A 136 16.09 -4.64 11.71
C LEU A 136 15.22 -5.05 10.53
N LEU A 137 15.86 -5.38 9.41
CA LEU A 137 15.20 -5.84 8.19
C LEU A 137 14.74 -7.30 8.35
N GLY A 138 13.45 -7.55 8.10
CA GLY A 138 12.87 -8.88 8.28
C GLY A 138 13.32 -9.89 7.23
N LEU A 139 13.67 -11.09 7.70
CA LEU A 139 13.88 -12.26 6.83
C LEU A 139 12.53 -12.89 6.44
N PRO A 140 12.45 -13.63 5.32
CA PRO A 140 11.24 -14.36 4.96
C PRO A 140 10.91 -15.35 6.09
N MET A 141 9.67 -15.34 6.59
CA MET A 141 9.12 -16.21 7.65
C MET A 141 10.06 -17.37 8.07
N CYS A 142 10.85 -17.13 9.13
CA CYS A 142 11.80 -18.12 9.67
C CYS A 142 11.18 -18.99 10.78
N THR A 143 9.91 -18.79 11.11
CA THR A 143 9.21 -19.58 12.13
C THR A 143 9.18 -21.06 11.74
N GLY A 144 9.83 -21.90 12.56
CA GLY A 144 9.93 -23.35 12.37
C GLY A 144 11.01 -23.83 11.39
N GLN A 145 11.87 -22.95 10.85
CA GLN A 145 12.99 -23.40 10.02
C GLN A 145 14.15 -23.94 10.87
N SER A 146 14.76 -25.05 10.43
CA SER A 146 16.01 -25.54 11.04
C SER A 146 17.15 -24.51 10.89
N LEU A 147 18.15 -24.54 11.78
CA LEU A 147 19.38 -23.73 11.66
C LEU A 147 20.03 -23.84 10.25
N ARG A 148 19.94 -25.00 9.61
CA ARG A 148 20.40 -25.21 8.21
C ARG A 148 19.61 -24.39 7.18
N GLY A 149 18.33 -24.11 7.44
CA GLY A 149 17.47 -23.25 6.62
C GLY A 149 17.92 -21.80 6.68
N VAL A 150 18.23 -21.29 7.89
CA VAL A 150 18.77 -19.94 8.09
C VAL A 150 20.13 -19.77 7.40
N PHE A 151 21.00 -20.79 7.45
CA PHE A 151 22.30 -20.77 6.76
C PHE A 151 22.22 -20.77 5.23
N LYS A 152 21.04 -21.00 4.62
CA LYS A 152 20.89 -20.82 3.16
C LYS A 152 20.98 -19.36 2.74
N PHE A 153 20.69 -18.42 3.63
CA PHE A 153 20.68 -16.97 3.33
C PHE A 153 22.02 -16.29 3.62
N GLY A 154 22.78 -16.79 4.61
CA GLY A 154 24.06 -16.20 5.02
C GLY A 154 25.30 -17.09 4.82
N GLY A 155 25.14 -18.39 4.53
CA GLY A 155 26.23 -19.36 4.57
C GLY A 155 26.40 -20.00 5.96
N ALA A 156 27.35 -20.94 6.09
CA ALA A 156 27.66 -21.59 7.37
C ALA A 156 28.48 -20.66 8.28
N PRO A 157 28.18 -20.61 9.58
CA PRO A 157 28.89 -19.74 10.52
C PRO A 157 30.37 -20.12 10.61
N ARG A 158 31.23 -19.10 10.55
CA ARG A 158 32.66 -19.28 10.84
C ARG A 158 32.85 -19.21 12.34
N MET A 159 33.39 -20.28 12.90
CA MET A 159 33.72 -20.36 14.32
C MET A 159 35.18 -19.96 14.50
N VAL A 160 35.45 -19.12 15.50
CA VAL A 160 36.79 -18.67 15.87
C VAL A 160 37.02 -19.08 17.32
N ASP A 161 38.09 -19.82 17.59
CA ASP A 161 38.39 -20.24 18.95
C ASP A 161 38.66 -19.02 19.85
N VAL A 162 38.09 -19.04 21.06
CA VAL A 162 38.43 -18.05 22.08
C VAL A 162 39.76 -18.46 22.70
N ILE A 163 40.72 -17.55 22.69
CA ILE A 163 42.02 -17.72 23.34
C ILE A 163 42.25 -16.52 24.27
N ASN A 164 42.95 -16.74 25.39
CA ASN A 164 43.41 -15.61 26.19
C ASN A 164 44.49 -14.85 25.39
N VAL A 165 44.62 -13.54 25.62
CA VAL A 165 45.59 -12.68 24.91
C VAL A 165 47.04 -13.16 25.09
N ASP A 166 47.32 -13.86 26.20
CA ASP A 166 48.62 -14.48 26.51
C ASP A 166 48.81 -15.88 25.89
N GLY A 167 47.84 -16.38 25.12
CA GLY A 167 47.86 -17.70 24.49
C GLY A 167 47.51 -18.87 25.41
N SER A 168 47.15 -18.61 26.68
CA SER A 168 46.70 -19.65 27.60
C SER A 168 45.26 -20.11 27.31
N ALA A 169 44.92 -21.31 27.78
CA ALA A 169 43.56 -21.84 27.63
C ALA A 169 42.54 -20.99 28.44
N PRO A 170 41.38 -20.63 27.85
CA PRO A 170 40.34 -19.91 28.57
C PRO A 170 39.84 -20.68 29.80
N ASP A 171 39.27 -19.98 30.79
CA ASP A 171 38.52 -20.60 31.90
C ASP A 171 37.48 -21.58 31.32
N LYS A 172 37.22 -22.71 31.98
CA LYS A 172 36.21 -23.71 31.57
C LYS A 172 34.81 -23.12 31.38
N ARG A 173 34.52 -21.94 31.94
CA ARG A 173 33.27 -21.20 31.81
C ARG A 173 33.26 -20.20 30.66
N ALA A 174 34.40 -19.95 30.02
CA ALA A 174 34.47 -19.11 28.83
C ALA A 174 33.91 -19.87 27.61
N PRO A 175 33.24 -19.17 26.67
CA PRO A 175 32.82 -19.77 25.41
C PRO A 175 34.03 -20.38 24.69
N ARG A 176 33.89 -21.60 24.16
CA ARG A 176 34.99 -22.28 23.46
C ARG A 176 35.31 -21.63 22.12
N TYR A 177 34.32 -21.02 21.50
CA TYR A 177 34.41 -20.35 20.21
C TYR A 177 33.44 -19.16 20.19
N VAL A 178 33.76 -18.15 19.39
CA VAL A 178 32.84 -17.12 18.94
C VAL A 178 32.40 -17.43 17.51
N VAL A 179 31.19 -17.01 17.17
CA VAL A 179 30.64 -17.18 15.82
C VAL A 179 30.62 -15.83 15.14
N ALA A 180 31.29 -15.72 13.98
CA ALA A 180 31.17 -14.55 13.13
C ALA A 180 29.79 -14.55 12.44
N SER A 181 29.13 -13.39 12.39
CA SER A 181 27.85 -13.25 11.69
C SER A 181 28.00 -13.62 10.21
N VAL A 182 27.09 -14.48 9.74
CA VAL A 182 26.99 -14.90 8.33
C VAL A 182 25.85 -14.17 7.61
N LEU A 183 24.85 -13.71 8.36
CA LEU A 183 23.78 -12.88 7.82
C LEU A 183 24.36 -11.47 7.60
N GLY A 184 24.56 -11.09 6.34
CA GLY A 184 24.86 -9.71 6.00
C GLY A 184 26.31 -9.33 5.73
N GLN A 185 27.10 -10.20 5.08
CA GLN A 185 28.42 -9.80 4.59
C GLN A 185 28.33 -8.94 3.31
N GLU A 186 27.27 -9.10 2.51
CA GLU A 186 26.88 -8.19 1.43
C GLU A 186 25.36 -7.91 1.54
N PHE A 187 24.97 -6.64 1.47
CA PHE A 187 23.55 -6.30 1.47
C PHE A 187 22.90 -6.68 0.13
N ASN A 188 21.92 -7.58 0.23
CA ASN A 188 21.05 -8.00 -0.84
C ASN A 188 19.59 -7.62 -0.48
N PRO A 189 19.00 -6.60 -1.11
CA PRO A 189 17.64 -6.16 -0.80
C PRO A 189 16.59 -7.24 -1.04
N ASP A 190 16.84 -8.18 -1.97
CA ASP A 190 15.91 -9.25 -2.35
C ASP A 190 15.72 -10.31 -1.26
N VAL A 191 16.59 -10.32 -0.24
CA VAL A 191 16.52 -11.26 0.89
C VAL A 191 15.57 -10.75 1.99
N PHE A 192 15.33 -9.45 2.08
CA PHE A 192 14.63 -8.84 3.21
C PHE A 192 13.13 -8.63 2.94
N THR A 193 12.43 -9.73 2.67
CA THR A 193 11.01 -9.70 2.32
C THR A 193 10.07 -9.73 3.53
N GLY A 194 10.57 -10.03 4.74
CA GLY A 194 9.76 -10.12 5.96
C GLY A 194 9.38 -8.77 6.60
N PRO A 195 8.65 -8.79 7.73
CA PRO A 195 8.32 -7.60 8.52
C PRO A 195 9.58 -6.92 9.08
N VAL A 196 9.64 -5.59 9.02
CA VAL A 196 10.74 -4.81 9.63
C VAL A 196 10.41 -4.62 11.10
N ALA A 197 11.41 -4.74 11.98
CA ALA A 197 11.24 -4.62 13.41
C ALA A 197 12.05 -3.46 13.98
N VAL A 198 11.41 -2.66 14.83
CA VAL A 198 12.05 -1.66 15.69
C VAL A 198 12.61 -2.39 16.93
N ALA A 199 13.91 -2.25 17.14
CA ALA A 199 14.70 -2.97 18.13
C ALA A 199 15.43 -1.99 19.08
N ASP A 200 16.08 -2.56 20.09
CA ASP A 200 16.79 -1.82 21.15
C ASP A 200 15.93 -0.78 21.90
N TRP A 201 15.14 -1.29 22.83
CA TRP A 201 14.29 -0.48 23.71
C TRP A 201 15.01 -0.06 25.00
N GLY A 202 16.35 -0.14 25.04
CA GLY A 202 17.14 0.14 26.24
C GLY A 202 17.05 1.59 26.73
N SER A 203 16.86 2.52 25.81
CA SER A 203 16.79 3.98 26.06
C SER A 203 15.35 4.52 26.10
N CYS A 204 14.34 3.65 26.01
CA CYS A 204 12.95 4.08 25.93
C CYS A 204 12.43 4.63 27.26
N PHE A 205 11.38 5.44 27.20
CA PHE A 205 10.81 6.10 28.37
C PHE A 205 9.29 6.28 28.27
N SER A 206 8.67 6.56 29.41
CA SER A 206 7.23 6.87 29.48
C SER A 206 6.97 8.29 29.00
N ALA A 207 6.04 8.48 28.08
CA ALA A 207 5.56 9.82 27.71
C ALA A 207 4.96 10.60 28.90
N ARG A 208 4.52 9.91 29.98
CA ARG A 208 3.98 10.55 31.19
C ARG A 208 5.05 11.03 32.16
N ASN A 209 6.26 10.49 32.05
CA ASN A 209 7.37 10.81 32.94
C ASN A 209 8.67 10.83 32.13
N PRO A 210 8.86 11.87 31.29
CA PRO A 210 10.02 11.97 30.43
C PRO A 210 11.30 12.18 31.25
N PRO A 211 12.47 11.71 30.74
CA PRO A 211 13.75 11.95 31.39
C PRO A 211 14.12 13.45 31.38
N GLN A 212 15.04 13.86 32.25
CA GLN A 212 15.56 15.23 32.23
C GLN A 212 16.35 15.55 30.97
N GLN A 213 17.07 14.55 30.45
CA GLN A 213 17.84 14.63 29.21
C GLN A 213 17.65 13.34 28.42
N ILE A 214 17.60 13.45 27.10
CA ILE A 214 17.55 12.28 26.21
C ILE A 214 18.98 11.88 25.85
N ALA A 215 19.29 10.59 25.99
CA ALA A 215 20.59 10.02 25.65
C ALA A 215 20.78 9.81 24.12
N THR A 216 20.34 10.76 23.29
CA THR A 216 20.40 10.62 21.83
C THR A 216 21.80 10.90 21.29
N LEU A 217 22.28 10.04 20.39
CA LEU A 217 23.62 10.11 19.83
C LEU A 217 23.67 10.85 18.48
N GLY A 218 24.62 11.77 18.34
CA GLY A 218 25.11 12.29 17.06
C GLY A 218 24.04 12.99 16.20
N PRO A 219 23.84 12.62 14.92
CA PRO A 219 23.00 13.38 13.99
C PRO A 219 21.49 13.21 14.22
N TYR A 220 21.08 12.40 15.19
CA TYR A 220 19.67 12.17 15.53
C TYR A 220 19.18 13.02 16.71
N ILE A 221 20.06 13.84 17.30
CA ILE A 221 19.71 14.75 18.39
C ILE A 221 18.42 15.50 18.05
N VAL A 222 17.48 15.51 18.99
CA VAL A 222 16.23 16.26 18.88
C VAL A 222 16.40 17.67 19.46
N PRO A 223 15.66 18.69 18.98
CA PRO A 223 15.78 20.05 19.49
C PRO A 223 15.58 20.17 21.00
N GLU A 224 14.61 19.43 21.54
CA GLU A 224 14.21 19.45 22.95
C GLU A 224 15.04 18.53 23.88
N PHE A 225 16.24 18.10 23.45
CA PHE A 225 17.04 17.07 24.15
C PHE A 225 17.37 17.38 25.63
N ASN A 226 17.39 18.67 26.00
CA ASN A 226 17.67 19.16 27.35
C ASN A 226 16.45 19.88 27.99
N SER A 227 15.24 19.66 27.47
CA SER A 227 14.04 20.40 27.86
C SER A 227 12.95 19.44 28.35
N GLN A 228 13.04 18.99 29.61
CA GLN A 228 12.14 17.97 30.18
C GLN A 228 10.66 18.27 29.96
N ALA A 229 10.26 19.55 30.04
CA ALA A 229 8.87 19.97 29.87
C ALA A 229 8.33 19.75 28.44
N HIS A 230 9.21 19.62 27.45
CA HIS A 230 8.85 19.50 26.03
C HIS A 230 9.11 18.09 25.45
N ILE A 231 9.78 17.20 26.20
CA ILE A 231 10.04 15.82 25.78
C ILE A 231 8.74 14.98 25.82
N ASN A 232 8.34 14.45 24.66
CA ASN A 232 7.15 13.59 24.50
C ASN A 232 7.30 12.66 23.26
N GLU A 233 6.22 12.02 22.81
CA GLU A 233 6.22 11.13 21.63
C GLU A 233 6.76 11.79 20.33
N ALA A 234 6.75 13.13 20.25
CA ALA A 234 7.29 13.91 19.12
C ALA A 234 8.81 13.74 18.92
N VAL A 235 9.53 13.21 19.91
CA VAL A 235 10.94 12.83 19.82
C VAL A 235 11.14 11.77 18.74
N ASP A 236 10.34 10.70 18.77
CA ASP A 236 10.42 9.61 17.79
C ASP A 236 10.07 10.10 16.38
N ILE A 237 9.21 11.12 16.27
CA ILE A 237 8.81 11.71 14.99
C ILE A 237 9.98 12.46 14.35
N TRP A 238 10.71 13.27 15.11
CA TRP A 238 11.92 13.94 14.61
C TRP A 238 12.96 12.92 14.14
N MET A 239 13.22 11.92 14.97
CA MET A 239 14.19 10.87 14.67
C MET A 239 13.77 10.07 13.42
N LEU A 240 12.47 9.83 13.22
CA LEU A 240 11.96 9.22 11.99
C LEU A 240 12.24 10.10 10.76
N GLY A 241 12.12 11.42 10.88
CA GLY A 241 12.51 12.36 9.81
C GLY A 241 13.99 12.27 9.44
N CYS A 242 14.88 12.26 10.44
CA CYS A 242 16.32 12.06 10.23
C CYS A 242 16.63 10.69 9.61
N LEU A 243 15.98 9.64 10.12
CA LEU A 243 16.11 8.26 9.62
C LEU A 243 15.68 8.17 8.16
N MET A 244 14.56 8.79 7.79
CA MET A 244 14.06 8.84 6.41
C MET A 244 15.08 9.49 5.47
N PHE A 245 15.63 10.63 5.86
CA PHE A 245 16.66 11.31 5.08
C PHE A 245 17.89 10.41 4.89
N GLU A 246 18.39 9.78 5.96
CA GLU A 246 19.58 8.92 5.87
C GLU A 246 19.32 7.68 5.00
N MET A 247 18.14 7.06 5.09
CA MET A 247 17.79 5.94 4.23
C MET A 247 17.74 6.33 2.75
N LEU A 248 17.28 7.53 2.41
CA LEU A 248 17.14 8.00 1.02
C LEU A 248 18.44 8.51 0.40
N THR A 249 19.40 8.91 1.23
CA THR A 249 20.62 9.57 0.75
C THR A 249 21.90 8.80 1.06
N GLY A 250 21.83 7.87 2.03
CA GLY A 250 23.02 7.26 2.63
C GLY A 250 23.85 8.25 3.46
N ARG A 251 23.33 9.44 3.76
CA ARG A 251 24.03 10.49 4.50
C ARG A 251 23.17 10.96 5.66
N ASP A 252 23.78 11.24 6.79
CA ASP A 252 23.04 11.88 7.86
C ASP A 252 22.72 13.34 7.52
N LEU A 253 21.59 13.85 7.99
CA LEU A 253 21.06 15.16 7.59
C LEU A 253 21.97 16.32 7.96
N PHE A 254 22.66 16.22 9.09
CA PHE A 254 23.48 17.31 9.63
C PHE A 254 24.97 17.18 9.26
N GLY A 255 25.41 16.04 8.71
CA GLY A 255 26.76 15.78 8.18
C GLY A 255 27.82 15.39 9.21
N MET A 256 27.43 14.87 10.39
CA MET A 256 28.22 14.98 11.62
C MET A 256 28.20 13.68 12.44
N LYS A 257 28.82 12.61 11.89
CA LYS A 257 28.97 11.32 12.58
C LYS A 257 30.08 11.42 13.65
N ASN A 258 29.71 11.36 14.93
CA ASN A 258 30.58 11.48 16.13
C ASN A 258 30.99 12.90 16.54
N ASP A 259 30.25 13.92 16.13
CA ASP A 259 30.57 15.31 16.50
C ASP A 259 29.84 15.82 17.76
N PRO A 260 30.42 16.78 18.50
CA PRO A 260 29.79 17.42 19.66
C PRO A 260 28.40 17.99 19.38
N THR A 261 27.48 17.89 20.33
CA THR A 261 26.10 18.44 20.30
C THR A 261 26.01 19.84 19.70
N LEU A 262 26.95 20.73 20.06
CA LEU A 262 27.07 22.09 19.53
C LEU A 262 27.05 22.17 17.99
N LYS A 263 27.76 21.25 17.32
CA LYS A 263 27.86 21.25 15.86
C LYS A 263 26.54 20.87 15.20
N VAL A 264 25.84 19.89 15.76
CA VAL A 264 24.51 19.47 15.28
C VAL A 264 23.50 20.59 15.47
N VAL A 265 23.51 21.26 16.63
CA VAL A 265 22.65 22.41 16.91
C VAL A 265 22.90 23.57 15.95
N ASN A 266 24.16 23.89 15.65
CA ASN A 266 24.49 24.89 14.63
C ASN A 266 23.99 24.49 13.23
N ALA A 267 24.13 23.22 12.85
CA ALA A 267 23.60 22.73 11.57
C ALA A 267 22.07 22.78 11.50
N MET A 268 21.36 22.51 12.62
CA MET A 268 19.91 22.70 12.70
C MET A 268 19.53 24.16 12.42
N MET A 269 20.24 25.12 13.02
CA MET A 269 19.98 26.55 12.79
C MET A 269 20.28 26.99 11.37
N GLU A 270 21.31 26.43 10.72
CA GLU A 270 21.62 26.71 9.33
C GLU A 270 20.51 26.25 8.36
N LEU A 271 19.88 25.10 8.66
CA LEU A 271 18.82 24.49 7.84
C LEU A 271 17.40 25.02 8.13
N LEU A 272 17.06 25.18 9.41
CA LEU A 272 15.72 25.53 9.89
C LEU A 272 15.58 27.01 10.26
N GLY A 273 16.69 27.73 10.37
CA GLY A 273 16.72 29.10 10.88
C GLY A 273 16.73 29.16 12.42
N PRO A 274 16.49 30.35 13.00
CA PRO A 274 16.59 30.57 14.44
C PRO A 274 15.52 29.76 15.21
N PRO A 275 15.89 29.13 16.34
CA PRO A 275 14.95 28.35 17.15
C PRO A 275 14.03 29.27 17.98
N PRO A 276 12.91 28.73 18.51
CA PRO A 276 12.16 29.33 19.60
C PRO A 276 13.05 29.73 20.78
N ARG A 277 12.66 30.80 21.48
CA ARG A 277 13.45 31.38 22.58
C ARG A 277 13.78 30.38 23.69
N TYR A 278 12.83 29.54 24.09
CA TYR A 278 13.06 28.56 25.17
C TYR A 278 14.11 27.52 24.78
N LEU A 279 14.08 27.03 23.52
CA LEU A 279 15.09 26.11 23.01
C LEU A 279 16.47 26.76 22.97
N MET A 280 16.54 28.05 22.58
CA MET A 280 17.80 28.79 22.62
C MET A 280 18.36 28.88 24.05
N GLU A 281 17.52 29.21 25.04
CA GLU A 281 17.92 29.29 26.45
C GLU A 281 18.38 27.90 26.97
N ASP A 282 17.66 26.83 26.62
CA ASP A 282 18.00 25.45 26.99
C ASP A 282 19.33 24.99 26.37
N TRP A 283 19.61 25.37 25.11
CA TRP A 283 20.85 25.06 24.42
C TRP A 283 22.04 25.83 24.98
N ILE A 284 21.89 27.11 25.28
CA ILE A 284 22.93 27.93 25.94
C ILE A 284 23.30 27.33 27.30
N SER A 285 22.28 26.96 28.09
CA SER A 285 22.46 26.31 29.39
C SER A 285 23.26 25.02 29.31
N TYR A 286 23.07 24.23 28.25
CA TYR A 286 23.80 22.97 28.04
C TYR A 286 25.22 23.15 27.48
N ILE A 287 25.41 24.10 26.57
CA ILE A 287 26.68 24.28 25.84
C ILE A 287 27.72 25.04 26.67
N GLU A 288 27.27 25.81 27.68
CA GLU A 288 28.11 26.61 28.59
C GLU A 288 28.96 27.70 27.90
N ASP A 289 28.68 28.03 26.63
CA ASP A 289 29.29 29.15 25.89
C ASP A 289 28.38 29.63 24.73
N GLU A 290 27.62 30.70 24.97
CA GLU A 290 26.71 31.31 23.98
C GLU A 290 27.43 31.82 22.73
N ALA A 291 28.70 32.23 22.84
CA ALA A 291 29.46 32.76 21.72
C ALA A 291 29.77 31.71 20.64
N MET A 292 29.58 30.43 20.93
CA MET A 292 29.76 29.32 20.00
C MET A 292 28.52 29.01 19.15
N LEU A 293 27.35 29.54 19.51
CA LEU A 293 26.11 29.37 18.75
C LEU A 293 26.04 30.40 17.60
N LYS A 294 26.03 29.89 16.37
CA LYS A 294 25.99 30.72 15.15
C LYS A 294 24.53 30.89 14.73
N VAL A 295 23.83 31.85 15.30
CA VAL A 295 22.40 32.09 15.01
C VAL A 295 22.28 32.90 13.72
N PRO A 296 21.74 32.34 12.61
CA PRO A 296 21.57 33.10 11.37
C PRO A 296 20.23 33.83 11.37
N ASP A 297 20.15 35.00 10.72
CA ASP A 297 18.89 35.77 10.57
C ASP A 297 17.83 35.01 9.74
N ARG A 298 18.30 34.15 8.84
CA ARG A 298 17.49 33.26 7.98
C ARG A 298 18.30 32.01 7.63
N PRO A 299 17.66 30.89 7.23
CA PRO A 299 18.39 29.71 6.79
C PRO A 299 19.40 30.07 5.70
N ALA A 300 20.65 29.62 5.85
CA ALA A 300 21.67 29.82 4.83
C ALA A 300 21.32 29.04 3.56
N ARG A 301 20.68 27.88 3.77
CA ARG A 301 20.10 27.03 2.74
C ARG A 301 18.83 26.37 3.30
N PRO A 302 17.64 26.63 2.74
CA PRO A 302 16.40 26.05 3.24
C PRO A 302 16.45 24.51 3.29
N LEU A 303 15.73 23.93 4.26
CA LEU A 303 15.59 22.49 4.42
C LEU A 303 15.10 21.83 3.11
N HIS A 304 14.06 22.38 2.49
CA HIS A 304 13.50 21.92 1.20
C HIS A 304 14.59 21.72 0.13
N ASP A 305 15.34 22.78 -0.19
CA ASP A 305 16.39 22.77 -1.21
C ASP A 305 17.54 21.81 -0.87
N SER A 306 17.83 21.65 0.42
CA SER A 306 18.86 20.73 0.91
C SER A 306 18.45 19.27 0.73
N ILE A 307 17.21 18.93 1.05
CA ILE A 307 16.66 17.59 0.85
C ILE A 307 16.54 17.30 -0.66
N TRP A 308 16.00 18.24 -1.42
CA TRP A 308 15.81 18.12 -2.87
C TRP A 308 17.09 17.71 -3.60
N GLU A 309 18.15 18.51 -3.47
CA GLU A 309 19.40 18.25 -4.20
C GLU A 309 20.09 16.97 -3.71
N THR A 310 20.03 16.67 -2.42
CA THR A 310 20.71 15.51 -1.85
C THR A 310 20.04 14.21 -2.30
N ILE A 311 18.71 14.14 -2.27
CA ILE A 311 17.99 12.97 -2.80
C ILE A 311 18.20 12.86 -4.30
N ARG A 312 18.08 13.96 -5.05
CA ARG A 312 18.25 13.96 -6.51
C ARG A 312 19.63 13.46 -6.95
N SER A 313 20.68 13.85 -6.23
CA SER A 313 22.05 13.38 -6.50
C SER A 313 22.25 11.91 -6.10
N SER A 314 21.71 11.49 -4.96
CA SER A 314 21.80 10.11 -4.44
C SER A 314 21.00 9.10 -5.28
N HIS A 315 20.05 9.59 -6.08
CA HIS A 315 19.15 8.80 -6.92
C HIS A 315 19.21 9.23 -8.41
N SER A 316 20.36 9.71 -8.86
CA SER A 316 20.57 10.24 -10.21
C SER A 316 20.30 9.24 -11.35
N ASP A 317 20.42 7.94 -11.09
CA ASP A 317 20.12 6.85 -12.04
C ASP A 317 18.69 6.29 -11.93
N SER A 318 17.80 6.92 -11.16
CA SER A 318 16.43 6.43 -10.92
C SER A 318 15.35 7.29 -11.62
N ASP A 319 14.23 6.66 -12.00
CA ASP A 319 13.05 7.31 -12.59
C ASP A 319 12.20 8.07 -11.53
N LEU A 320 12.84 8.76 -10.59
CA LEU A 320 12.14 9.51 -9.55
C LEU A 320 11.59 10.82 -10.16
N SER A 321 10.27 10.98 -10.21
CA SER A 321 9.67 12.20 -10.76
C SER A 321 9.81 13.39 -9.80
N ASN A 322 9.71 14.62 -10.32
CA ASN A 322 9.69 15.82 -9.46
C ASN A 322 8.54 15.80 -8.44
N ASN A 323 7.40 15.22 -8.81
CA ASN A 323 6.25 15.10 -7.91
C ASN A 323 6.52 14.09 -6.78
N ASP A 324 7.16 12.96 -7.08
CA ASP A 324 7.55 11.99 -6.04
C ASP A 324 8.55 12.61 -5.06
N LEU A 325 9.47 13.44 -5.57
CA LEU A 325 10.45 14.14 -4.76
C LEU A 325 9.78 15.17 -3.85
N GLU A 326 8.83 15.97 -4.34
CA GLU A 326 8.04 16.88 -3.51
C GLU A 326 7.28 16.15 -2.40
N LEU A 327 6.67 14.99 -2.69
CA LEU A 327 5.96 14.19 -1.69
C LEU A 327 6.89 13.61 -0.63
N ILE A 328 8.12 13.24 -1.00
CA ILE A 328 9.13 12.77 -0.06
C ILE A 328 9.62 13.92 0.82
N ILE A 329 9.86 15.09 0.23
CA ILE A 329 10.32 16.28 0.96
C ILE A 329 9.25 16.72 1.94
N SER A 330 7.99 16.86 1.50
CA SER A 330 6.90 17.26 2.39
C SER A 330 6.73 16.29 3.57
N PHE A 331 6.98 14.99 3.33
CA PHE A 331 6.96 13.98 4.38
C PHE A 331 8.04 14.23 5.44
N ILE A 332 9.29 14.41 5.00
CA ILE A 332 10.44 14.64 5.88
C ILE A 332 10.30 15.99 6.61
N GLU A 333 9.96 17.06 5.89
CA GLU A 333 9.80 18.40 6.46
C GLU A 333 8.71 18.47 7.53
N SER A 334 7.61 17.71 7.36
CA SER A 334 6.56 17.65 8.38
C SER A 334 7.06 17.16 9.74
N MET A 335 8.13 16.34 9.75
CA MET A 335 8.73 15.78 10.97
C MET A 335 9.82 16.66 11.56
N LEU A 336 10.49 17.47 10.74
CA LEU A 336 11.67 18.26 11.09
C LEU A 336 11.29 19.71 11.46
N VAL A 337 10.44 19.84 12.47
CA VAL A 337 9.96 21.14 12.99
C VAL A 337 10.47 21.32 14.43
N TYR A 338 10.98 22.50 14.79
CA TYR A 338 11.48 22.75 16.14
C TYR A 338 10.46 22.47 17.23
N GLU A 339 9.26 23.02 17.09
CA GLU A 339 8.22 22.94 18.11
C GLU A 339 7.58 21.53 18.14
N PRO A 340 7.72 20.75 19.23
CA PRO A 340 7.21 19.38 19.30
C PRO A 340 5.70 19.28 19.08
N SER A 341 4.94 20.31 19.47
CA SER A 341 3.48 20.34 19.26
C SER A 341 3.06 20.57 17.81
N GLN A 342 3.98 21.01 16.94
CA GLN A 342 3.74 21.20 15.52
C GLN A 342 4.12 19.98 14.67
N ARG A 343 4.87 19.03 15.24
CA ARG A 343 5.16 17.75 14.58
C ARG A 343 3.89 16.89 14.55
N PRO A 344 3.63 16.17 13.45
CA PRO A 344 2.49 15.27 13.35
C PRO A 344 2.61 14.14 14.38
N LYS A 345 1.47 13.69 14.89
CA LYS A 345 1.42 12.42 15.65
C LYS A 345 1.69 11.25 14.71
N ILE A 346 2.12 10.12 15.27
CA ILE A 346 2.49 8.96 14.45
C ILE A 346 1.36 8.47 13.53
N HIS A 347 0.11 8.57 13.97
CA HIS A 347 -1.04 8.24 13.12
C HIS A 347 -1.27 9.26 11.99
N GLU A 348 -0.79 10.50 12.10
CA GLU A 348 -0.80 11.50 11.03
C GLU A 348 0.33 11.25 10.03
N ILE A 349 1.49 10.78 10.50
CA ILE A 349 2.57 10.30 9.64
C ILE A 349 2.11 9.15 8.76
N MET A 350 1.46 8.14 9.33
CA MET A 350 0.90 7.01 8.58
C MET A 350 -0.16 7.41 7.53
N ARG A 351 -0.69 8.63 7.67
CA ARG A 351 -1.70 9.21 6.78
C ARG A 351 -1.08 10.10 5.71
N HIS A 352 0.22 10.36 5.75
CA HIS A 352 0.85 11.21 4.75
C HIS A 352 0.71 10.58 3.35
N PRO A 353 0.54 11.35 2.27
CA PRO A 353 0.44 10.85 0.88
C PRO A 353 1.56 9.92 0.43
N PHE A 354 2.78 10.17 0.94
CA PHE A 354 3.93 9.27 0.75
C PHE A 354 3.65 7.84 1.25
N MET A 355 2.73 7.69 2.20
CA MET A 355 2.22 6.47 2.82
C MET A 355 0.87 6.00 2.24
N SER A 356 0.29 6.69 1.25
CA SER A 356 -1.01 6.34 0.63
C SER A 356 -0.94 4.98 -0.06
N CYS A 357 -1.75 4.02 0.42
CA CYS A 357 -1.67 2.60 0.10
C CYS A 357 -2.49 2.22 -1.15
N SER A 358 -2.09 2.65 -2.35
CA SER A 358 -2.65 2.10 -3.59
C SER A 358 -2.25 0.63 -3.81
N VAL A 359 -1.06 0.25 -3.33
CA VAL A 359 -0.54 -1.12 -3.34
C VAL A 359 -0.64 -1.70 -1.94
N GLN A 360 -1.43 -2.76 -1.81
CA GLN A 360 -1.68 -3.51 -0.57
C GLN A 360 -0.46 -4.36 -0.17
N GLU A 361 0.14 -5.02 -1.15
CA GLU A 361 1.23 -5.97 -0.97
C GLU A 361 2.07 -6.02 -2.24
N THR A 362 3.39 -6.17 -2.11
CA THR A 362 4.30 -6.28 -3.26
C THR A 362 4.70 -7.73 -3.48
N ASN A 363 4.88 -8.13 -4.73
CA ASN A 363 5.35 -9.46 -5.07
C ASN A 363 6.86 -9.56 -4.79
N PRO A 364 7.30 -10.36 -3.80
CA PRO A 364 8.72 -10.50 -3.51
C PRO A 364 9.53 -11.14 -4.65
N ASP A 365 8.88 -11.84 -5.58
CA ASP A 365 9.54 -12.52 -6.70
C ASP A 365 9.53 -11.70 -8.01
N ALA A 366 8.98 -10.47 -8.01
CA ALA A 366 8.82 -9.66 -9.22
C ALA A 366 10.13 -9.41 -9.98
N LEU A 367 11.22 -9.10 -9.28
CA LEU A 367 12.54 -8.88 -9.88
C LEU A 367 13.15 -10.17 -10.44
N LEU A 368 12.95 -11.30 -9.76
CA LEU A 368 13.39 -12.61 -10.24
C LEU A 368 12.63 -13.02 -11.51
N ASP A 369 11.33 -12.74 -11.55
CA ASP A 369 10.50 -12.94 -12.74
C ASP A 369 10.96 -12.06 -13.90
N ALA A 370 11.29 -10.80 -13.64
CA ALA A 370 11.84 -9.88 -14.63
C ALA A 370 13.16 -10.41 -15.23
N GLN A 371 14.12 -10.78 -14.39
CA GLN A 371 15.41 -11.35 -14.81
C GLN A 371 15.24 -12.62 -15.65
N ARG A 372 14.28 -13.49 -15.27
CA ARG A 372 13.94 -14.69 -16.03
C ARG A 372 13.41 -14.32 -17.42
N LEU A 373 12.52 -13.35 -17.51
CA LEU A 373 11.95 -12.89 -18.78
C LEU A 373 12.98 -12.17 -19.66
N ASP A 374 13.94 -11.45 -19.08
CA ASP A 374 15.06 -10.85 -19.81
C ASP A 374 16.00 -11.92 -20.38
N LYS A 375 16.24 -12.99 -19.62
CA LYS A 375 16.99 -14.16 -20.12
C LYS A 375 16.25 -14.85 -21.28
N GLU A 376 14.93 -14.99 -21.18
CA GLU A 376 14.13 -15.49 -22.31
C GLU A 376 14.26 -14.57 -23.53
N ARG A 377 14.09 -13.25 -23.34
CA ARG A 377 14.20 -12.26 -24.43
C ARG A 377 15.57 -12.30 -25.11
N SER A 378 16.65 -12.30 -24.34
CA SER A 378 18.04 -12.37 -24.86
C SER A 378 18.33 -13.69 -25.58
N SER A 379 17.64 -14.78 -25.22
CA SER A 379 17.69 -16.06 -25.95
C SER A 379 16.76 -16.13 -27.18
N GLY A 380 16.09 -15.03 -27.55
CA GLY A 380 15.15 -14.97 -28.67
C GLY A 380 13.75 -15.53 -28.36
N LYS A 381 13.45 -15.85 -27.10
CA LYS A 381 12.14 -16.35 -26.65
C LYS A 381 11.31 -15.20 -26.10
N VAL A 382 10.47 -14.60 -26.95
CA VAL A 382 9.49 -13.58 -26.57
C VAL A 382 8.09 -14.18 -26.59
N ARG A 383 7.34 -14.05 -25.48
CA ARG A 383 6.03 -14.70 -25.30
C ARG A 383 4.86 -13.95 -25.92
N GLY A 384 5.07 -12.69 -26.32
CA GLY A 384 4.06 -11.84 -26.95
C GLY A 384 4.18 -10.38 -26.54
N PRO A 385 3.15 -9.56 -26.80
CA PRO A 385 3.17 -8.13 -26.49
C PRO A 385 3.33 -7.79 -25.01
N LEU A 386 2.94 -8.70 -24.10
CA LEU A 386 3.00 -8.49 -22.65
C LEU A 386 4.29 -9.02 -22.00
N HIS A 387 5.25 -9.53 -22.79
CA HIS A 387 6.51 -10.06 -22.26
C HIS A 387 7.31 -8.96 -21.55
N GLY A 388 7.53 -9.13 -20.24
CA GLY A 388 8.24 -8.19 -19.38
C GLY A 388 7.43 -6.97 -18.97
N ILE A 389 6.11 -6.93 -19.22
CA ILE A 389 5.28 -5.77 -18.89
C ILE A 389 4.77 -5.88 -17.43
N PRO A 390 5.04 -4.89 -16.55
CA PRO A 390 4.63 -4.95 -15.16
C PRO A 390 3.17 -4.55 -14.94
N TYR A 391 2.47 -5.32 -14.11
CA TYR A 391 1.06 -5.12 -13.77
C TYR A 391 0.76 -5.40 -12.29
N ILE A 392 -0.38 -4.92 -11.82
CA ILE A 392 -0.91 -5.18 -10.47
C ILE A 392 -2.32 -5.77 -10.58
N VAL A 393 -2.71 -6.64 -9.64
CA VAL A 393 -4.08 -7.17 -9.56
C VAL A 393 -4.75 -6.73 -8.26
N LYS A 394 -6.06 -6.52 -8.28
CA LYS A 394 -6.85 -6.28 -7.08
C LYS A 394 -6.69 -7.44 -6.08
N ASP A 395 -6.63 -7.14 -4.78
CA ASP A 395 -6.36 -8.13 -3.71
C ASP A 395 -7.49 -9.18 -3.50
N ASN A 396 -8.54 -9.14 -4.30
CA ASN A 396 -9.55 -10.21 -4.37
C ASN A 396 -9.24 -11.29 -5.45
N MET A 397 -8.12 -11.20 -6.16
CA MET A 397 -7.70 -12.19 -7.17
C MET A 397 -6.60 -13.10 -6.61
N ALA A 398 -6.83 -14.41 -6.63
CA ALA A 398 -5.89 -15.42 -6.15
C ALA A 398 -4.56 -15.38 -6.90
N THR A 399 -3.47 -15.40 -6.15
CA THR A 399 -2.12 -15.65 -6.68
C THR A 399 -1.50 -16.78 -5.86
N TYR A 400 -1.04 -17.83 -6.54
CA TYR A 400 -0.37 -18.96 -5.94
C TYR A 400 1.13 -18.72 -5.90
N ASP A 401 1.49 -17.77 -5.04
CA ASP A 401 2.85 -17.33 -4.79
C ASP A 401 2.99 -16.94 -3.31
N LYS A 402 3.94 -16.06 -3.00
CA LYS A 402 4.23 -15.62 -1.64
C LYS A 402 3.32 -14.49 -1.15
N MET A 403 2.43 -13.96 -1.99
CA MET A 403 1.50 -12.91 -1.61
C MET A 403 0.19 -13.49 -1.07
N GLU A 404 -0.56 -12.67 -0.35
CA GLU A 404 -1.87 -13.03 0.19
C GLU A 404 -3.01 -12.65 -0.80
N THR A 405 -4.21 -13.16 -0.55
CA THR A 405 -5.43 -12.79 -1.29
C THR A 405 -6.56 -12.63 -0.29
N THR A 406 -6.81 -11.39 0.12
CA THR A 406 -7.54 -11.13 1.37
C THR A 406 -8.85 -10.36 1.20
N ALA A 407 -9.14 -9.86 -0.01
CA ALA A 407 -10.21 -8.89 -0.25
C ALA A 407 -10.16 -7.69 0.73
N GLY A 408 -8.96 -7.32 1.17
CA GLY A 408 -8.71 -6.22 2.11
C GLY A 408 -8.94 -6.55 3.60
N SER A 409 -9.34 -7.77 3.95
CA SER A 409 -9.66 -8.15 5.33
C SER A 409 -8.51 -8.92 6.00
N TRP A 410 -8.20 -8.61 7.25
CA TRP A 410 -7.25 -9.37 8.08
C TRP A 410 -7.67 -10.83 8.25
N MET A 411 -8.97 -11.11 8.18
CA MET A 411 -9.55 -12.44 8.33
C MET A 411 -8.94 -13.53 7.43
N LEU A 412 -8.54 -13.14 6.21
CA LEU A 412 -7.98 -14.08 5.22
C LEU A 412 -6.45 -14.08 5.21
N MET A 413 -5.78 -13.35 6.10
CA MET A 413 -4.33 -13.38 6.20
C MET A 413 -3.81 -14.78 6.50
N GLY A 414 -2.87 -15.26 5.69
CA GLY A 414 -2.29 -16.60 5.82
C GLY A 414 -3.12 -17.71 5.18
N ALA A 415 -4.34 -17.42 4.69
CA ALA A 415 -5.12 -18.35 3.91
C ALA A 415 -4.38 -18.70 2.61
N LYS A 416 -4.39 -19.98 2.23
CA LYS A 416 -3.72 -20.44 1.02
C LYS A 416 -4.72 -20.83 -0.05
N VAL A 417 -4.69 -20.06 -1.13
CA VAL A 417 -5.40 -20.37 -2.37
C VAL A 417 -4.80 -21.62 -3.02
N PRO A 418 -5.60 -22.45 -3.71
CA PRO A 418 -5.11 -23.69 -4.30
C PRO A 418 -4.34 -23.49 -5.61
N ARG A 419 -4.42 -22.29 -6.22
CA ARG A 419 -3.83 -21.94 -7.54
C ARG A 419 -4.05 -20.46 -7.87
N ASP A 420 -3.37 -19.98 -8.91
CA ASP A 420 -3.61 -18.66 -9.51
C ASP A 420 -5.07 -18.56 -10.00
N ALA A 421 -5.64 -17.35 -9.89
CA ALA A 421 -6.81 -16.98 -10.66
C ALA A 421 -6.52 -17.19 -12.16
N PHE A 422 -7.52 -17.58 -12.95
CA PHE A 422 -7.31 -17.91 -14.36
C PHE A 422 -6.64 -16.76 -15.14
N VAL A 423 -7.15 -15.54 -14.93
CA VAL A 423 -6.61 -14.31 -15.54
C VAL A 423 -5.15 -14.05 -15.15
N VAL A 424 -4.75 -14.37 -13.92
CA VAL A 424 -3.36 -14.24 -13.44
C VAL A 424 -2.49 -15.28 -14.14
N SER A 425 -2.94 -16.54 -14.22
CA SER A 425 -2.18 -17.61 -14.88
C SER A 425 -1.92 -17.28 -16.35
N LYS A 426 -2.93 -16.75 -17.06
CA LYS A 426 -2.77 -16.31 -18.45
C LYS A 426 -1.78 -15.16 -18.61
N LEU A 427 -1.79 -14.18 -17.71
CA LEU A 427 -0.82 -13.07 -17.77
C LEU A 427 0.62 -13.56 -17.52
N ARG A 428 0.81 -14.49 -16.59
CA ARG A 428 2.11 -15.16 -16.37
C ARG A 428 2.56 -15.95 -17.59
N GLU A 429 1.63 -16.66 -18.25
CA GLU A 429 1.90 -17.36 -19.52
C GLU A 429 2.28 -16.39 -20.63
N ALA A 430 1.60 -15.24 -20.74
CA ALA A 430 1.92 -14.17 -21.69
C ALA A 430 3.24 -13.44 -21.37
N GLY A 431 3.85 -13.74 -20.22
CA GLY A 431 5.14 -13.17 -19.78
C GLY A 431 5.01 -11.81 -19.10
N ALA A 432 3.84 -11.43 -18.60
CA ALA A 432 3.67 -10.23 -17.79
C ALA A 432 4.25 -10.42 -16.39
N ILE A 433 4.73 -9.33 -15.77
CA ILE A 433 5.36 -9.34 -14.43
C ILE A 433 4.35 -8.83 -13.41
N LEU A 434 3.92 -9.70 -12.50
CA LEU A 434 3.05 -9.31 -11.41
C LEU A 434 3.86 -8.56 -10.34
N LEU A 435 3.61 -7.27 -10.14
CA LEU A 435 4.29 -6.44 -9.15
C LEU A 435 3.69 -6.55 -7.74
N GLY A 436 2.43 -6.92 -7.61
CA GLY A 436 1.77 -6.91 -6.31
C GLY A 436 0.24 -6.98 -6.37
N LYS A 437 -0.35 -6.77 -5.20
CA LYS A 437 -1.78 -6.66 -4.94
C LYS A 437 -2.17 -5.21 -4.74
N ALA A 438 -3.22 -4.75 -5.40
CA ALA A 438 -3.81 -3.45 -5.18
C ALA A 438 -4.80 -3.51 -4.02
N ALA A 439 -4.79 -2.46 -3.19
CA ALA A 439 -5.81 -2.27 -2.15
C ALA A 439 -7.19 -2.04 -2.78
N LEU A 440 -8.25 -2.28 -2.02
CA LEU A 440 -9.63 -2.19 -2.46
C LEU A 440 -10.54 -1.73 -1.34
N THR A 441 -11.78 -1.37 -1.71
CA THR A 441 -12.90 -1.39 -0.76
C THR A 441 -13.12 -2.82 -0.30
N GLU A 442 -13.13 -3.03 1.01
CA GLU A 442 -13.18 -4.37 1.59
C GLU A 442 -14.35 -5.20 1.08
N TRP A 443 -14.10 -6.48 0.82
CA TRP A 443 -15.10 -7.41 0.27
C TRP A 443 -15.76 -6.89 -1.02
N ALA A 444 -15.00 -6.13 -1.81
CA ALA A 444 -15.46 -5.52 -3.05
C ALA A 444 -16.68 -4.61 -2.92
N HIS A 445 -16.94 -4.04 -1.72
CA HIS A 445 -18.12 -3.23 -1.35
C HIS A 445 -19.35 -4.06 -0.87
N MET A 446 -19.25 -5.39 -0.78
CA MET A 446 -20.35 -6.25 -0.30
C MET A 446 -20.67 -6.08 1.19
N ARG A 447 -19.79 -5.44 1.97
CA ARG A 447 -19.88 -5.40 3.43
C ARG A 447 -21.04 -4.57 3.97
N SER A 448 -21.19 -3.34 3.50
CA SER A 448 -22.14 -2.36 4.03
C SER A 448 -22.51 -1.33 2.95
N SER A 449 -23.71 -0.78 3.05
CA SER A 449 -24.21 0.36 2.27
C SER A 449 -23.70 1.70 2.78
N ASN A 450 -23.17 1.74 4.01
CA ASN A 450 -22.61 2.94 4.62
C ASN A 450 -21.16 2.66 5.06
N LEU A 451 -20.26 2.67 4.09
CA LEU A 451 -18.82 2.48 4.30
C LEU A 451 -18.03 3.54 3.54
N SER A 452 -16.73 3.60 3.82
CA SER A 452 -15.82 4.43 3.06
C SER A 452 -15.26 3.70 1.86
N GLU A 453 -15.57 4.19 0.65
CA GLU A 453 -15.06 3.62 -0.58
C GLU A 453 -13.52 3.72 -0.64
N GLY A 454 -12.87 2.64 -1.03
CA GLY A 454 -11.41 2.49 -1.03
C GLY A 454 -10.80 2.18 0.34
N TYR A 455 -11.60 2.01 1.38
CA TYR A 455 -11.14 1.56 2.69
C TYR A 455 -11.23 0.04 2.84
N SER A 456 -10.21 -0.54 3.46
CA SER A 456 -10.27 -1.88 4.04
C SER A 456 -9.46 -1.96 5.33
N ALA A 457 -9.78 -2.91 6.21
CA ALA A 457 -9.10 -3.03 7.50
C ALA A 457 -7.59 -3.29 7.33
N ARG A 458 -7.21 -4.10 6.33
CA ARG A 458 -5.82 -4.42 6.00
C ARG A 458 -5.15 -3.34 5.17
N GLY A 459 -5.85 -2.75 4.21
CA GLY A 459 -5.29 -1.81 3.24
C GLY A 459 -5.28 -0.35 3.66
N GLY A 460 -6.01 -0.01 4.71
CA GLY A 460 -6.31 1.37 5.04
C GLY A 460 -7.12 2.03 3.92
N GLN A 461 -7.02 3.36 3.82
CA GLN A 461 -7.77 4.16 2.87
C GLN A 461 -6.95 4.44 1.61
N VAL A 462 -7.39 3.92 0.46
CA VAL A 462 -6.89 4.33 -0.86
C VAL A 462 -7.33 5.76 -1.16
N ARG A 463 -6.45 6.57 -1.74
CA ARG A 463 -6.76 7.93 -2.23
C ARG A 463 -6.49 8.04 -3.73
N SER A 464 -7.30 8.83 -4.43
CA SER A 464 -7.04 9.20 -5.82
C SER A 464 -5.88 10.20 -5.86
N PRO A 465 -4.91 10.06 -6.78
CA PRO A 465 -3.81 11.00 -6.89
C PRO A 465 -4.28 12.37 -7.46
N TYR A 466 -5.56 12.52 -7.84
CA TYR A 466 -6.13 13.80 -8.26
C TYR A 466 -6.61 14.64 -7.08
N ASN A 467 -7.33 14.03 -6.14
CA ASN A 467 -7.74 14.66 -4.89
C ASN A 467 -7.77 13.62 -3.78
N PHE A 468 -7.02 13.92 -2.72
CA PHE A 468 -6.87 13.03 -1.59
C PHE A 468 -8.12 13.01 -0.73
N THR A 469 -8.91 14.06 -0.60
CA THR A 469 -9.97 14.13 0.42
C THR A 469 -11.37 13.75 -0.06
N VAL A 470 -11.49 13.22 -1.26
CA VAL A 470 -12.78 12.81 -1.84
C VAL A 470 -12.71 11.36 -2.30
N ASN A 471 -13.88 10.72 -2.40
CA ASN A 471 -14.00 9.29 -2.71
C ASN A 471 -13.12 8.92 -3.93
N PRO A 472 -12.25 7.89 -3.87
CA PRO A 472 -11.37 7.51 -4.98
C PRO A 472 -12.10 6.75 -6.10
N GLY A 473 -13.39 6.46 -5.93
CA GLY A 473 -14.12 5.42 -6.61
C GLY A 473 -13.75 4.04 -6.08
N GLY A 474 -14.51 3.03 -6.44
CA GLY A 474 -14.22 1.68 -6.01
C GLY A 474 -15.25 0.69 -6.57
N SER A 475 -15.12 -0.60 -6.26
CA SER A 475 -14.20 -1.14 -5.25
C SER A 475 -12.76 -1.36 -5.72
N SER A 476 -12.42 -1.26 -7.02
CA SER A 476 -11.04 -1.41 -7.53
C SER A 476 -10.17 -0.16 -7.34
N SER A 477 -10.24 0.46 -6.17
CA SER A 477 -9.64 1.78 -5.88
C SER A 477 -8.13 1.78 -6.05
N GLY A 478 -7.42 0.80 -5.45
CA GLY A 478 -5.96 0.71 -5.54
C GLY A 478 -5.47 0.36 -6.94
N SER A 479 -6.25 -0.43 -7.69
CA SER A 479 -5.96 -0.75 -9.09
C SER A 479 -5.96 0.51 -9.95
N ALA A 480 -6.93 1.40 -9.74
CA ALA A 480 -6.98 2.68 -10.44
C ALA A 480 -5.89 3.66 -9.96
N ALA A 481 -5.76 3.83 -8.64
CA ALA A 481 -4.78 4.76 -8.08
C ALA A 481 -3.33 4.40 -8.46
N SER A 482 -2.99 3.11 -8.52
CA SER A 482 -1.65 2.64 -8.91
C SER A 482 -1.32 2.92 -10.38
N VAL A 483 -2.27 2.75 -11.30
CA VAL A 483 -2.06 3.09 -12.71
C VAL A 483 -1.99 4.60 -12.92
N ALA A 484 -2.84 5.37 -12.23
CA ALA A 484 -2.87 6.84 -12.32
C ALA A 484 -1.62 7.51 -11.73
N SER A 485 -1.02 6.90 -10.70
CA SER A 485 0.26 7.33 -10.12
C SER A 485 1.49 6.69 -10.78
N ASN A 486 1.33 6.05 -11.94
CA ASN A 486 2.41 5.40 -12.70
C ASN A 486 3.20 4.31 -11.95
N GLN A 487 2.59 3.65 -10.97
CA GLN A 487 3.23 2.53 -10.24
C GLN A 487 3.23 1.23 -11.06
N CYS A 488 2.33 1.11 -12.05
CA CYS A 488 2.31 0.01 -13.01
C CYS A 488 1.82 0.50 -14.40
N ILE A 489 1.97 -0.36 -15.42
CA ILE A 489 1.52 -0.03 -16.80
C ILE A 489 0.00 -0.17 -16.92
N PHE A 490 -0.52 -1.29 -16.41
CA PHE A 490 -1.94 -1.57 -16.32
C PHE A 490 -2.21 -2.35 -15.03
N SER A 491 -3.47 -2.39 -14.63
CA SER A 491 -3.91 -3.22 -13.51
C SER A 491 -5.20 -3.95 -13.85
N LEU A 492 -5.47 -5.02 -13.09
CA LEU A 492 -6.75 -5.71 -13.14
C LEU A 492 -7.63 -5.26 -11.97
N GLY A 493 -8.92 -5.09 -12.26
CA GLY A 493 -9.97 -4.87 -11.28
C GLY A 493 -11.10 -5.87 -11.47
N THR A 494 -12.07 -5.86 -10.56
CA THR A 494 -13.31 -6.62 -10.69
C THR A 494 -14.48 -5.68 -10.67
N GLU A 495 -15.49 -5.98 -11.48
CA GLU A 495 -16.74 -5.23 -11.48
C GLU A 495 -17.94 -6.14 -11.30
N THR A 496 -18.73 -5.79 -10.30
CA THR A 496 -20.07 -6.30 -10.03
C THR A 496 -21.08 -5.28 -10.50
N ASP A 497 -20.93 -4.05 -10.01
CA ASP A 497 -21.56 -2.83 -10.50
C ASP A 497 -20.59 -1.65 -10.30
N GLY A 498 -20.12 -1.05 -11.40
CA GLY A 498 -19.25 0.13 -11.41
C GLY A 498 -17.81 -0.03 -10.88
N SER A 499 -17.47 -1.17 -10.29
CA SER A 499 -16.23 -1.38 -9.55
C SER A 499 -14.92 -1.38 -10.35
N VAL A 500 -14.95 -1.30 -11.69
CA VAL A 500 -13.82 -1.01 -12.58
C VAL A 500 -13.98 0.38 -13.20
N ILE A 501 -15.19 0.70 -13.65
CA ILE A 501 -15.49 1.89 -14.44
C ILE A 501 -15.46 3.15 -13.58
N ILE A 502 -16.13 3.17 -12.42
CA ILE A 502 -16.14 4.32 -11.49
C ILE A 502 -14.73 4.67 -11.00
N PRO A 503 -13.91 3.74 -10.47
CA PRO A 503 -12.55 4.08 -10.07
C PRO A 503 -11.68 4.48 -11.27
N ALA A 504 -11.88 3.93 -12.48
CA ALA A 504 -11.17 4.42 -13.67
C ALA A 504 -11.51 5.90 -13.97
N GLU A 505 -12.79 6.27 -13.94
CA GLU A 505 -13.22 7.65 -14.14
C GLU A 505 -12.63 8.60 -13.12
N ARG A 506 -12.71 8.24 -11.83
CA ARG A 506 -12.22 9.06 -10.71
C ARG A 506 -10.69 9.14 -10.62
N ASN A 507 -9.99 8.44 -11.50
CA ASN A 507 -8.52 8.47 -11.61
C ASN A 507 -8.05 8.81 -13.03
N ALA A 508 -8.93 9.35 -13.90
CA ALA A 508 -8.63 9.72 -15.28
C ALA A 508 -7.97 8.59 -16.10
N LEU A 509 -8.49 7.37 -15.96
CA LEU A 509 -8.03 6.19 -16.67
C LEU A 509 -9.03 5.70 -17.71
N VAL A 510 -8.54 4.84 -18.59
CA VAL A 510 -9.41 3.95 -19.36
C VAL A 510 -9.76 2.76 -18.49
N GLY A 511 -11.05 2.48 -18.35
CA GLY A 511 -11.56 1.26 -17.73
C GLY A 511 -12.32 0.43 -18.76
N ILE A 512 -12.02 -0.86 -18.86
CA ILE A 512 -12.77 -1.81 -19.69
C ILE A 512 -13.41 -2.85 -18.77
N LYS A 513 -14.74 -2.79 -18.67
CA LYS A 513 -15.56 -3.86 -18.11
C LYS A 513 -16.06 -4.72 -19.27
N PRO A 514 -15.64 -5.99 -19.40
CA PRO A 514 -16.08 -6.81 -20.51
C PRO A 514 -17.48 -7.40 -20.27
N THR A 515 -18.00 -8.08 -21.30
CA THR A 515 -19.17 -8.96 -21.19
C THR A 515 -18.92 -10.00 -20.11
N VAL A 516 -19.92 -10.28 -19.29
CA VAL A 516 -19.86 -11.36 -18.29
C VAL A 516 -19.67 -12.69 -19.03
N GLY A 517 -18.57 -13.38 -18.72
CA GLY A 517 -18.14 -14.58 -19.43
C GLY A 517 -17.08 -14.35 -20.52
N LEU A 518 -16.58 -13.13 -20.77
CA LEU A 518 -15.39 -12.96 -21.61
C LEU A 518 -14.10 -13.28 -20.84
N THR A 519 -14.03 -12.87 -19.57
CA THR A 519 -12.92 -13.15 -18.66
C THR A 519 -13.40 -14.10 -17.55
N SER A 520 -12.59 -15.12 -17.24
CA SER A 520 -12.93 -16.07 -16.18
C SER A 520 -12.88 -15.41 -14.80
N ARG A 521 -13.87 -15.73 -13.96
CA ARG A 521 -13.91 -15.36 -12.54
C ARG A 521 -13.32 -16.43 -11.61
N SER A 522 -12.81 -17.55 -12.13
CA SER A 522 -12.24 -18.60 -11.29
C SER A 522 -11.01 -18.13 -10.53
N GLY A 523 -11.02 -18.34 -9.20
CA GLY A 523 -9.98 -17.87 -8.29
C GLY A 523 -10.11 -16.40 -7.91
N VAL A 524 -11.28 -15.78 -8.11
CA VAL A 524 -11.59 -14.42 -7.64
C VAL A 524 -12.62 -14.54 -6.51
N ILE A 525 -12.42 -13.80 -5.41
CA ILE A 525 -13.41 -13.70 -4.33
C ILE A 525 -14.67 -13.03 -4.90
N PRO A 526 -15.84 -13.71 -4.90
CA PRO A 526 -17.02 -13.28 -5.65
C PRO A 526 -17.96 -12.34 -4.87
N GLU A 527 -18.78 -11.60 -5.61
CA GLU A 527 -20.04 -11.00 -5.13
C GLU A 527 -21.25 -11.70 -5.75
N THR A 528 -21.32 -11.78 -7.09
CA THR A 528 -22.37 -12.52 -7.80
C THR A 528 -21.87 -13.13 -9.11
N ARG A 529 -22.14 -14.43 -9.29
CA ARG A 529 -21.92 -15.13 -10.56
C ARG A 529 -22.65 -14.53 -11.77
N HIS A 530 -23.67 -13.68 -11.62
CA HIS A 530 -24.43 -13.13 -12.75
C HIS A 530 -23.87 -11.82 -13.30
N GLN A 531 -23.08 -11.09 -12.51
CA GLN A 531 -22.56 -9.77 -12.89
C GLN A 531 -21.04 -9.65 -12.81
N ASP A 532 -20.40 -10.43 -11.92
CA ASP A 532 -18.96 -10.36 -11.71
C ASP A 532 -18.18 -10.59 -13.01
N THR A 533 -17.20 -9.72 -13.25
CA THR A 533 -16.24 -9.87 -14.32
C THR A 533 -14.89 -9.25 -13.96
N VAL A 534 -13.81 -9.78 -14.54
CA VAL A 534 -12.48 -9.17 -14.42
C VAL A 534 -12.29 -8.16 -15.53
N GLY A 535 -12.10 -6.91 -15.15
CA GLY A 535 -11.86 -5.79 -16.05
C GLY A 535 -10.42 -5.28 -15.99
N VAL A 536 -10.11 -4.36 -16.90
CA VAL A 536 -8.78 -3.79 -17.08
C VAL A 536 -8.81 -2.29 -16.84
N LEU A 537 -7.80 -1.79 -16.13
CA LEU A 537 -7.55 -0.35 -15.99
C LEU A 537 -6.21 -0.02 -16.63
N GLY A 538 -6.19 0.98 -17.52
CA GLY A 538 -5.00 1.39 -18.25
C GLY A 538 -4.99 2.88 -18.55
N ARG A 539 -3.80 3.41 -18.87
CA ARG A 539 -3.65 4.82 -19.29
C ARG A 539 -3.99 5.05 -20.75
N THR A 540 -4.15 4.03 -21.57
CA THR A 540 -4.64 4.21 -22.94
C THR A 540 -5.60 3.10 -23.32
N VAL A 541 -6.45 3.33 -24.31
CA VAL A 541 -7.35 2.28 -24.81
C VAL A 541 -6.54 1.12 -25.38
N LYS A 542 -5.41 1.42 -26.02
CA LYS A 542 -4.50 0.40 -26.56
C LYS A 542 -3.89 -0.48 -25.47
N ASP A 543 -3.38 0.11 -24.39
CA ASP A 543 -2.78 -0.66 -23.28
C ASP A 543 -3.84 -1.52 -22.60
N ALA A 544 -5.03 -0.96 -22.36
CA ALA A 544 -6.14 -1.71 -21.77
C ALA A 544 -6.61 -2.88 -22.68
N ALA A 545 -6.65 -2.67 -24.00
CA ALA A 545 -6.99 -3.73 -24.96
C ALA A 545 -5.92 -4.83 -25.04
N LEU A 546 -4.62 -4.48 -24.99
CA LEU A 546 -3.53 -5.46 -24.93
C LEU A 546 -3.57 -6.29 -23.65
N ALA A 547 -3.90 -5.67 -22.52
CA ALA A 547 -4.11 -6.38 -21.26
C ALA A 547 -5.36 -7.27 -21.29
N LEU A 548 -6.46 -6.82 -21.92
CA LEU A 548 -7.65 -7.66 -22.15
C LEU A 548 -7.30 -8.92 -22.95
N ASP A 549 -6.45 -8.78 -23.99
CA ASP A 549 -5.94 -9.90 -24.78
C ASP A 549 -5.13 -10.91 -23.95
N GLY A 550 -4.48 -10.43 -22.90
CA GLY A 550 -3.78 -11.26 -21.93
C GLY A 550 -4.69 -12.09 -21.03
N ILE A 551 -5.98 -11.73 -20.85
CA ILE A 551 -6.83 -12.32 -19.81
C ILE A 551 -8.11 -13.02 -20.31
N TYR A 552 -8.62 -12.71 -21.51
CA TYR A 552 -9.85 -13.38 -22.00
C TYR A 552 -9.58 -14.85 -22.37
N GLY A 553 -10.56 -15.74 -22.18
CA GLY A 553 -10.35 -17.17 -22.43
C GLY A 553 -11.42 -18.06 -21.84
N ILE A 554 -11.61 -19.24 -22.45
CA ILE A 554 -12.53 -20.26 -21.94
C ILE A 554 -11.84 -20.94 -20.77
N ASP A 555 -12.46 -20.90 -19.60
CA ASP A 555 -12.06 -21.64 -18.40
C ASP A 555 -13.15 -22.65 -18.05
N PRO A 556 -12.87 -23.96 -18.10
CA PRO A 556 -13.83 -24.99 -17.69
C PRO A 556 -14.34 -24.86 -16.25
N ARG A 557 -13.63 -24.14 -15.37
CA ARG A 557 -14.05 -23.87 -13.98
C ARG A 557 -15.02 -22.70 -13.87
N ASP A 558 -15.18 -21.91 -14.93
CA ASP A 558 -16.17 -20.85 -15.04
C ASP A 558 -17.07 -21.09 -16.26
N PRO A 559 -18.21 -21.78 -16.08
CA PRO A 559 -19.11 -22.15 -17.16
C PRO A 559 -19.59 -20.98 -18.02
N MET A 560 -19.62 -19.75 -17.48
CA MET A 560 -20.01 -18.57 -18.25
C MET A 560 -19.06 -18.28 -19.40
N THR A 561 -17.79 -18.68 -19.28
CA THR A 561 -16.80 -18.46 -20.33
C THR A 561 -17.02 -19.28 -21.60
N SER A 562 -17.82 -20.35 -21.54
CA SER A 562 -18.21 -21.12 -22.72
C SER A 562 -19.00 -20.28 -23.75
N GLN A 563 -19.70 -19.24 -23.29
CA GLN A 563 -20.55 -18.40 -24.14
C GLN A 563 -19.76 -17.55 -25.14
N GLN A 564 -18.45 -17.42 -24.97
CA GLN A 564 -17.57 -16.68 -25.88
C GLN A 564 -17.24 -17.47 -27.16
N GLN A 565 -17.56 -18.77 -27.23
CA GLN A 565 -17.24 -19.62 -28.37
C GLN A 565 -17.80 -19.04 -29.67
N GLY A 566 -16.92 -18.77 -30.64
CA GLY A 566 -17.30 -18.17 -31.94
C GLY A 566 -17.59 -16.67 -31.89
N LYS A 567 -17.44 -16.00 -30.74
CA LYS A 567 -17.72 -14.57 -30.55
C LYS A 567 -16.47 -13.72 -30.28
N THR A 568 -15.33 -14.35 -30.03
CA THR A 568 -14.05 -13.64 -29.81
C THR A 568 -13.22 -13.54 -31.09
N PRO A 569 -12.43 -12.46 -31.25
CA PRO A 569 -11.59 -12.26 -32.43
C PRO A 569 -10.36 -13.17 -32.43
N LYS A 570 -9.90 -13.59 -33.63
CA LYS A 570 -8.73 -14.48 -33.76
C LYS A 570 -7.40 -13.87 -33.31
N ASN A 571 -7.21 -12.57 -33.49
CA ASN A 571 -5.95 -11.86 -33.22
C ASN A 571 -6.06 -10.89 -32.04
N GLY A 572 -6.96 -11.18 -31.08
CA GLY A 572 -7.21 -10.31 -29.94
C GLY A 572 -8.03 -9.06 -30.28
N PHE A 573 -8.32 -8.26 -29.27
CA PHE A 573 -9.10 -7.03 -29.30
C PHE A 573 -8.23 -5.80 -29.57
N ALA A 574 -6.93 -5.82 -29.22
CA ALA A 574 -6.03 -4.70 -29.47
C ALA A 574 -5.93 -4.34 -30.97
N GLN A 575 -6.19 -5.29 -31.87
CA GLN A 575 -6.24 -5.02 -33.32
C GLN A 575 -7.34 -4.03 -33.74
N PHE A 576 -8.36 -3.82 -32.91
CA PHE A 576 -9.47 -2.93 -33.23
C PHE A 576 -9.21 -1.48 -32.81
N THR A 577 -8.08 -1.17 -32.17
CA THR A 577 -7.74 0.22 -31.87
C THR A 577 -7.67 1.04 -33.16
N ALA A 578 -8.35 2.17 -33.17
CA ALA A 578 -8.51 3.03 -34.33
C ALA A 578 -8.10 4.47 -34.00
N LYS A 579 -8.01 5.27 -35.05
CA LYS A 579 -7.74 6.71 -34.99
C LYS A 579 -9.02 7.48 -35.31
N LYS A 580 -9.00 8.79 -35.11
CA LYS A 580 -10.18 9.66 -35.27
C LYS A 580 -10.87 9.55 -36.64
N ASP A 581 -10.14 9.17 -37.69
CA ASP A 581 -10.70 8.95 -39.03
C ASP A 581 -11.76 7.84 -39.08
N ALA A 582 -11.74 6.90 -38.13
CA ALA A 582 -12.76 5.88 -38.00
C ALA A 582 -14.14 6.44 -37.62
N LEU A 583 -14.22 7.66 -37.09
CA LEU A 583 -15.47 8.31 -36.71
C LEU A 583 -16.32 8.75 -37.91
N LYS A 584 -15.76 8.76 -39.12
CA LYS A 584 -16.53 9.04 -40.34
C LYS A 584 -17.68 8.05 -40.49
N ASN A 585 -18.91 8.55 -40.38
CA ASN A 585 -20.16 7.77 -40.36
C ASN A 585 -20.41 6.94 -39.10
N ALA A 586 -19.65 7.14 -38.01
CA ALA A 586 -20.02 6.60 -36.72
C ALA A 586 -21.34 7.24 -36.24
N ARG A 587 -22.15 6.51 -35.48
CA ARG A 587 -23.42 7.00 -34.95
C ARG A 587 -23.52 6.70 -33.46
N PHE A 588 -23.68 7.75 -32.65
CA PHE A 588 -23.79 7.64 -31.21
C PHE A 588 -25.13 8.21 -30.73
N GLY A 589 -25.78 7.50 -29.82
CA GLY A 589 -26.97 7.97 -29.13
C GLY A 589 -26.62 8.59 -27.78
N ILE A 590 -27.23 9.73 -27.44
CA ILE A 590 -27.14 10.38 -26.14
C ILE A 590 -28.47 10.17 -25.38
N PRO A 591 -28.51 9.23 -24.42
CA PRO A 591 -29.59 9.15 -23.43
C PRO A 591 -29.47 10.30 -22.42
N TRP A 592 -30.14 11.42 -22.72
CA TRP A 592 -30.08 12.66 -21.97
C TRP A 592 -30.74 12.55 -20.61
N ASP A 593 -32.03 12.18 -20.56
CA ASP A 593 -32.83 12.12 -19.33
C ASP A 593 -32.29 11.05 -18.37
N SER A 594 -31.80 9.94 -18.91
CA SER A 594 -31.32 8.83 -18.11
C SER A 594 -29.99 9.15 -17.41
N PHE A 595 -29.09 9.95 -18.03
CA PHE A 595 -27.73 10.15 -17.47
C PHE A 595 -27.19 11.57 -17.56
N TRP A 596 -27.30 12.24 -18.71
CA TRP A 596 -26.69 13.56 -18.87
C TRP A 596 -27.41 14.62 -18.02
N ALA A 597 -28.72 14.47 -17.81
CA ALA A 597 -29.50 15.31 -16.90
C ALA A 597 -29.05 15.17 -15.43
N LEU A 598 -28.36 14.08 -15.06
CA LEU A 598 -27.85 13.83 -13.71
C LEU A 598 -26.46 14.46 -13.48
N ASN A 599 -25.75 14.81 -14.54
CA ASN A 599 -24.45 15.47 -14.44
C ASN A 599 -24.60 16.92 -13.96
N SER A 600 -23.53 17.46 -13.37
CA SER A 600 -23.44 18.90 -13.12
C SER A 600 -23.44 19.70 -14.44
N PRO A 601 -23.99 20.92 -14.47
CA PRO A 601 -23.95 21.77 -15.66
C PRO A 601 -22.54 21.98 -16.22
N ASP A 602 -21.55 22.21 -15.35
CA ASP A 602 -20.14 22.40 -15.74
C ASP A 602 -19.56 21.16 -16.46
N GLN A 603 -19.88 19.96 -15.97
CA GLN A 603 -19.47 18.71 -16.59
C GLN A 603 -20.14 18.52 -17.95
N ASN A 604 -21.44 18.80 -18.06
CA ASN A 604 -22.17 18.72 -19.32
C ASN A 604 -21.59 19.67 -20.37
N LEU A 605 -21.21 20.89 -20.01
CA LEU A 605 -20.57 21.82 -20.94
C LEU A 605 -19.29 21.23 -21.55
N LYS A 606 -18.46 20.58 -20.74
CA LYS A 606 -17.19 19.98 -21.18
C LYS A 606 -17.37 18.67 -21.95
N LEU A 607 -18.38 17.88 -21.60
CA LEU A 607 -18.74 16.67 -22.35
C LEU A 607 -19.35 17.04 -23.71
N LEU A 608 -20.21 18.06 -23.78
CA LEU A 608 -20.78 18.57 -25.02
C LEU A 608 -19.72 19.14 -25.98
N GLU A 609 -18.65 19.73 -25.44
CA GLU A 609 -17.48 20.12 -26.24
C GLU A 609 -16.82 18.90 -26.92
N ILE A 610 -16.67 17.78 -26.20
CA ILE A 610 -16.16 16.53 -26.81
C ILE A 610 -17.14 16.02 -27.87
N VAL A 611 -18.44 16.03 -27.59
CA VAL A 611 -19.48 15.64 -28.57
C VAL A 611 -19.40 16.49 -29.85
N GLN A 612 -19.10 17.78 -29.71
CA GLN A 612 -18.86 18.65 -30.86
C GLN A 612 -17.62 18.20 -31.65
N PHE A 613 -16.50 17.90 -30.98
CA PHE A 613 -15.30 17.39 -31.65
C PHE A 613 -15.55 16.07 -32.40
N LEU A 614 -16.36 15.17 -31.83
CA LEU A 614 -16.76 13.94 -32.52
C LEU A 614 -17.57 14.24 -33.79
N SER A 615 -18.46 15.23 -33.71
CA SER A 615 -19.27 15.67 -34.86
C SER A 615 -18.41 16.30 -35.96
N ASP A 616 -17.42 17.10 -35.57
CA ASP A 616 -16.46 17.74 -36.49
C ASP A 616 -15.60 16.70 -37.23
N GLU A 617 -15.31 15.56 -36.60
CA GLU A 617 -14.59 14.42 -37.20
C GLU A 617 -15.52 13.46 -37.99
N GLY A 618 -16.80 13.81 -38.13
CA GLY A 618 -17.76 13.13 -39.02
C GLY A 618 -18.66 12.09 -38.35
N ALA A 619 -18.73 12.07 -37.02
CA ALA A 619 -19.71 11.26 -36.29
C ALA A 619 -21.10 11.90 -36.30
N THR A 620 -22.15 11.10 -36.39
CA THR A 620 -23.54 11.52 -36.21
C THR A 620 -23.95 11.31 -34.76
N ILE A 621 -24.34 12.39 -34.08
CA ILE A 621 -24.82 12.36 -32.70
C ILE A 621 -26.34 12.49 -32.71
N VAL A 622 -27.02 11.53 -32.08
CA VAL A 622 -28.49 11.50 -31.99
C VAL A 622 -28.89 11.70 -30.54
N ASN A 623 -29.59 12.80 -30.27
CA ASN A 623 -30.21 13.03 -28.97
C ASN A 623 -31.59 12.35 -28.90
N GLY A 624 -32.09 12.09 -27.69
CA GLY A 624 -33.39 11.46 -27.45
C GLY A 624 -33.38 9.94 -27.60
N THR A 625 -32.22 9.31 -27.40
CA THR A 625 -32.07 7.85 -27.41
C THR A 625 -32.13 7.29 -25.99
N GLU A 626 -33.22 7.59 -25.28
CA GLU A 626 -33.40 7.16 -23.88
C GLU A 626 -33.53 5.64 -23.75
N LEU A 627 -33.16 5.12 -22.58
CA LEU A 627 -33.38 3.71 -22.28
C LEU A 627 -34.87 3.43 -22.11
N GLU A 628 -35.33 2.37 -22.76
CA GLU A 628 -36.66 1.82 -22.48
C GLU A 628 -36.72 1.32 -21.03
N GLY A 629 -37.73 1.74 -20.27
CA GLY A 629 -37.87 1.35 -18.86
C GLY A 629 -36.99 2.12 -17.88
N ARG A 630 -36.43 3.28 -18.26
CA ARG A 630 -35.55 4.10 -17.41
C ARG A 630 -36.13 4.38 -16.02
N GLU A 631 -37.45 4.51 -15.91
CA GLU A 631 -38.16 4.81 -14.67
C GLU A 631 -38.04 3.70 -13.60
N VAL A 632 -37.65 2.49 -14.00
CA VAL A 632 -37.39 1.36 -13.10
C VAL A 632 -35.96 0.84 -13.15
N LEU A 633 -35.15 1.27 -14.13
CA LEU A 633 -33.75 0.88 -14.28
C LEU A 633 -32.79 1.94 -13.74
N VAL A 634 -33.21 3.21 -13.76
CA VAL A 634 -32.37 4.35 -13.43
C VAL A 634 -32.89 5.04 -12.17
N ASN A 635 -32.13 4.99 -11.07
CA ASN A 635 -32.46 5.68 -9.84
C ASN A 635 -32.18 7.19 -9.99
N PRO A 636 -33.18 8.08 -9.91
CA PRO A 636 -32.95 9.52 -10.07
C PRO A 636 -32.08 10.13 -8.95
N ASN A 637 -31.91 9.42 -7.82
CA ASN A 637 -31.16 9.91 -6.65
C ASN A 637 -29.71 9.41 -6.61
N GLY A 638 -29.22 8.77 -7.67
CA GLY A 638 -27.87 8.22 -7.74
C GLY A 638 -27.79 6.71 -7.47
N TRP A 639 -26.59 6.19 -7.33
CA TRP A 639 -26.36 4.76 -7.16
C TRP A 639 -26.85 4.25 -5.80
N ASP A 640 -27.67 3.21 -5.80
CA ASP A 640 -28.10 2.47 -4.60
C ASP A 640 -28.56 1.07 -5.03
N TRP A 641 -27.85 0.04 -4.60
CA TRP A 641 -28.08 -1.34 -5.04
C TRP A 641 -29.49 -1.87 -4.77
N ASP A 642 -30.12 -1.40 -3.69
CA ASP A 642 -31.41 -1.89 -3.21
C ASP A 642 -32.53 -0.85 -3.33
N TRP A 643 -32.37 0.17 -4.17
CA TRP A 643 -33.35 1.26 -4.27
C TRP A 643 -34.77 0.76 -4.61
N ARG A 644 -34.89 -0.22 -5.50
CA ARG A 644 -36.18 -0.87 -5.83
C ARG A 644 -36.73 -1.68 -4.65
N GLY A 645 -35.88 -2.41 -3.96
CA GLY A 645 -36.25 -3.19 -2.77
C GLY A 645 -36.78 -2.30 -1.64
N LYS A 646 -36.11 -1.17 -1.38
CA LYS A 646 -36.53 -0.13 -0.41
C LYS A 646 -37.87 0.52 -0.78
N LEU A 647 -38.24 0.54 -2.06
CA LEU A 647 -39.55 0.97 -2.55
C LEU A 647 -40.64 -0.13 -2.47
N GLY A 648 -40.31 -1.33 -1.98
CA GLY A 648 -41.24 -2.45 -1.85
C GLY A 648 -41.31 -3.36 -3.07
N PHE A 649 -40.33 -3.29 -3.99
CA PHE A 649 -40.23 -4.13 -5.19
C PHE A 649 -39.01 -5.06 -5.15
N PRO A 650 -38.91 -5.99 -4.18
CA PRO A 650 -37.76 -6.89 -4.07
C PRO A 650 -37.62 -7.84 -5.27
N ASN A 651 -38.72 -8.11 -5.99
CA ASN A 651 -38.76 -8.88 -7.25
C ASN A 651 -38.23 -8.09 -8.46
N GLU A 652 -37.80 -6.85 -8.27
CA GLU A 652 -37.21 -5.97 -9.28
C GLU A 652 -35.92 -5.33 -8.73
N SER A 653 -35.33 -5.89 -7.68
CA SER A 653 -34.12 -5.37 -7.03
C SER A 653 -32.90 -6.18 -7.42
N GLU A 654 -31.88 -5.50 -7.90
CA GLU A 654 -30.56 -6.07 -8.18
C GLU A 654 -29.96 -6.70 -6.91
N TYR A 655 -30.02 -5.98 -5.79
CA TYR A 655 -29.47 -6.47 -4.52
C TYR A 655 -30.17 -7.73 -3.98
N THR A 656 -31.45 -7.98 -4.34
CA THR A 656 -32.11 -9.26 -4.03
C THR A 656 -31.35 -10.44 -4.63
N VAL A 657 -30.83 -10.29 -5.84
CA VAL A 657 -30.04 -11.34 -6.51
C VAL A 657 -28.67 -11.46 -5.83
N ILE A 658 -27.95 -10.35 -5.66
CA ILE A 658 -26.60 -10.38 -5.09
C ILE A 658 -26.55 -10.99 -3.70
N LYS A 659 -27.44 -10.62 -2.78
CA LYS A 659 -27.34 -11.12 -1.40
C LYS A 659 -27.57 -12.64 -1.31
N VAL A 660 -28.35 -13.22 -2.22
CA VAL A 660 -28.54 -14.68 -2.35
C VAL A 660 -27.33 -15.32 -3.02
N ASP A 661 -26.83 -14.73 -4.12
CA ASP A 661 -25.66 -15.23 -4.83
C ASP A 661 -24.42 -15.22 -3.95
N PHE A 662 -24.14 -14.10 -3.27
CA PHE A 662 -22.99 -13.96 -2.38
C PHE A 662 -22.95 -15.07 -1.34
N TYR A 663 -24.09 -15.41 -0.72
CA TYR A 663 -24.18 -16.50 0.25
C TYR A 663 -23.63 -17.83 -0.31
N ASN A 664 -24.05 -18.17 -1.53
CA ASN A 664 -23.70 -19.41 -2.20
C ASN A 664 -22.26 -19.36 -2.76
N ASP A 665 -21.92 -18.27 -3.43
CA ASP A 665 -20.69 -18.12 -4.19
C ASP A 665 -19.48 -17.91 -3.25
N ILE A 666 -19.62 -17.15 -2.16
CA ILE A 666 -18.54 -16.96 -1.18
C ILE A 666 -18.22 -18.27 -0.46
N LYS A 667 -19.25 -19.05 -0.11
CA LYS A 667 -19.10 -20.36 0.51
C LYS A 667 -18.36 -21.33 -0.41
N ALA A 668 -18.69 -21.32 -1.71
CA ALA A 668 -17.99 -22.12 -2.70
C ALA A 668 -16.50 -21.74 -2.78
N TYR A 669 -16.19 -20.43 -2.89
CA TYR A 669 -14.81 -19.96 -2.91
C TYR A 669 -14.02 -20.33 -1.64
N LEU A 670 -14.58 -20.05 -0.45
CA LEU A 670 -13.93 -20.32 0.83
C LEU A 670 -13.69 -21.81 1.08
N SER A 671 -14.53 -22.69 0.50
CA SER A 671 -14.35 -24.14 0.61
C SER A 671 -13.07 -24.66 -0.05
N GLU A 672 -12.51 -23.92 -1.01
CA GLU A 672 -11.27 -24.28 -1.68
C GLU A 672 -10.00 -23.81 -0.94
N LEU A 673 -10.15 -22.91 0.04
CA LEU A 673 -9.02 -22.34 0.77
C LEU A 673 -8.49 -23.32 1.82
N ASN A 674 -7.17 -23.35 1.94
CA ASN A 674 -6.48 -24.05 3.03
C ASN A 674 -5.96 -23.03 4.06
N HIS A 675 -5.55 -23.51 5.24
CA HIS A 675 -4.92 -22.68 6.30
C HIS A 675 -5.79 -21.52 6.84
N THR A 676 -7.11 -21.68 6.80
CA THR A 676 -8.07 -20.78 7.46
C THR A 676 -9.25 -21.58 7.97
N SER A 677 -9.93 -21.11 9.02
CA SER A 677 -11.18 -21.69 9.54
C SER A 677 -12.44 -21.09 8.91
N ILE A 678 -12.31 -20.01 8.14
CA ILE A 678 -13.44 -19.25 7.58
C ILE A 678 -14.04 -20.00 6.38
N ARG A 679 -15.32 -20.35 6.46
CA ARG A 679 -16.00 -21.20 5.47
C ARG A 679 -17.37 -20.69 5.03
N SER A 680 -17.93 -19.70 5.68
CA SER A 680 -19.23 -19.12 5.30
C SER A 680 -19.34 -17.64 5.64
N VAL A 681 -20.41 -16.98 5.17
CA VAL A 681 -20.73 -15.60 5.53
C VAL A 681 -20.97 -15.45 7.03
N GLU A 682 -21.49 -16.48 7.70
CA GLU A 682 -21.64 -16.48 9.17
C GLU A 682 -20.28 -16.41 9.87
N ASP A 683 -19.27 -17.16 9.40
CA ASP A 683 -17.91 -17.05 9.95
C ASP A 683 -17.32 -15.64 9.75
N ILE A 684 -17.61 -15.00 8.60
CA ILE A 684 -17.23 -13.61 8.34
C ILE A 684 -17.86 -12.67 9.36
N ILE A 685 -19.17 -12.81 9.58
CA ILE A 685 -19.91 -12.00 10.55
C ILE A 685 -19.33 -12.15 11.95
N TYR A 686 -19.05 -13.39 12.37
CA TYR A 686 -18.50 -13.66 13.71
C TYR A 686 -17.09 -13.12 13.86
N TYR A 687 -16.21 -13.31 12.87
CA TYR A 687 -14.86 -12.77 12.90
C TYR A 687 -14.87 -11.24 13.08
N ASN A 688 -15.73 -10.55 12.34
CA ASN A 688 -15.89 -9.10 12.41
C ASN A 688 -16.42 -8.62 13.78
N LEU A 689 -17.31 -9.39 14.41
CA LEU A 689 -17.81 -9.11 15.76
C LEU A 689 -16.76 -9.38 16.84
N ASP A 690 -15.89 -10.36 16.65
CA ASP A 690 -14.78 -10.66 17.57
C ASP A 690 -13.61 -9.69 17.38
N SER A 691 -13.47 -9.09 16.20
CA SER A 691 -12.37 -8.21 15.80
C SER A 691 -12.78 -6.72 15.73
N LEU A 692 -13.49 -6.22 16.74
CA LEU A 692 -14.09 -4.87 16.69
C LEU A 692 -13.10 -3.72 16.48
N GLY A 693 -11.86 -3.87 16.95
CA GLY A 693 -10.82 -2.83 16.89
C GLY A 693 -10.15 -2.69 15.53
N SER A 694 -10.24 -3.71 14.66
CA SER A 694 -9.57 -3.75 13.35
C SER A 694 -10.58 -3.87 12.22
N GLU A 695 -11.34 -4.96 12.17
CA GLU A 695 -12.39 -5.19 11.19
C GLU A 695 -13.66 -4.40 11.52
N GLY A 696 -14.06 -4.37 12.79
CA GLY A 696 -15.37 -3.86 13.19
C GLY A 696 -16.53 -4.76 12.72
N GLY A 697 -17.65 -4.79 13.41
CA GLY A 697 -18.87 -5.49 12.94
C GLY A 697 -20.16 -4.81 13.40
N LEU A 698 -20.03 -3.73 14.18
CA LEU A 698 -21.13 -2.97 14.75
C LEU A 698 -21.14 -1.57 14.13
N PRO A 699 -22.32 -0.98 13.89
CA PRO A 699 -22.44 0.38 13.39
C PRO A 699 -21.70 1.39 14.28
N GLY A 700 -21.02 2.35 13.66
CA GLY A 700 -20.32 3.44 14.34
C GLY A 700 -19.04 3.08 15.10
N VAL A 701 -18.60 1.81 15.08
CA VAL A 701 -17.37 1.36 15.77
C VAL A 701 -16.13 1.59 14.90
N ASN A 702 -16.14 1.10 13.66
CA ASN A 702 -15.05 1.34 12.72
C ASN A 702 -15.40 2.56 11.84
N SER A 703 -14.54 3.58 11.85
CA SER A 703 -14.75 4.80 11.08
C SER A 703 -14.83 4.60 9.56
N GLY A 704 -14.28 3.51 9.03
CA GLY A 704 -14.38 3.13 7.62
C GLY A 704 -15.59 2.26 7.28
N PHE A 705 -16.30 1.73 8.29
CA PHE A 705 -17.48 0.90 8.13
C PHE A 705 -18.60 1.41 9.05
N LEU A 706 -19.12 2.61 8.77
CA LEU A 706 -20.10 3.26 9.65
C LEU A 706 -21.38 2.43 9.83
N GLY A 707 -21.82 1.71 8.80
CA GLY A 707 -22.96 0.78 8.86
C GLY A 707 -22.63 -0.57 9.50
N GLY A 708 -21.35 -0.85 9.78
CA GLY A 708 -20.89 -2.13 10.32
C GLY A 708 -20.75 -3.18 9.22
N GLN A 709 -21.76 -4.05 9.09
CA GLN A 709 -21.76 -5.20 8.17
C GLN A 709 -23.17 -5.73 7.82
N GLU A 710 -24.16 -4.85 7.72
CA GLU A 710 -25.57 -5.22 7.54
C GLU A 710 -25.81 -6.09 6.29
N ARG A 711 -25.05 -5.88 5.21
CA ARG A 711 -25.20 -6.66 3.98
C ARG A 711 -24.78 -8.12 4.15
N PHE A 712 -23.78 -8.40 4.99
CA PHE A 712 -23.44 -9.78 5.35
C PHE A 712 -24.58 -10.44 6.14
N HIS A 713 -25.19 -9.73 7.09
CA HIS A 713 -26.35 -10.24 7.82
C HIS A 713 -27.54 -10.52 6.90
N GLU A 714 -27.82 -9.62 5.94
CA GLU A 714 -28.89 -9.80 4.96
C GLU A 714 -28.62 -10.97 4.01
N SER A 715 -27.37 -11.15 3.58
CA SER A 715 -26.97 -12.32 2.80
C SER A 715 -27.12 -13.62 3.60
N ALA A 716 -26.64 -13.65 4.84
CA ALA A 716 -26.81 -14.80 5.75
C ALA A 716 -28.29 -15.16 5.97
N ALA A 717 -29.17 -14.16 6.07
CA ALA A 717 -30.61 -14.36 6.25
C ALA A 717 -31.27 -15.07 5.06
N THR A 718 -30.71 -14.97 3.85
CA THR A 718 -31.24 -15.66 2.68
C THR A 718 -31.03 -17.17 2.72
N LYS A 719 -29.99 -17.63 3.43
CA LYS A 719 -29.52 -19.02 3.43
C LYS A 719 -29.25 -19.57 2.02
N GLY A 720 -28.99 -18.68 1.06
CA GLY A 720 -28.76 -19.03 -0.35
C GLY A 720 -30.00 -19.54 -1.08
N ILE A 721 -31.21 -19.31 -0.56
CA ILE A 721 -32.46 -19.81 -1.17
C ILE A 721 -32.82 -18.97 -2.39
N GLU A 722 -32.87 -19.61 -3.56
CA GLU A 722 -33.29 -19.03 -4.84
C GLU A 722 -34.80 -19.16 -5.03
N ASP A 723 -35.58 -18.41 -4.25
CA ASP A 723 -37.05 -18.45 -4.28
C ASP A 723 -37.67 -17.74 -5.50
N ASP A 724 -39.00 -17.66 -5.56
CA ASP A 724 -39.72 -17.00 -6.65
C ASP A 724 -39.41 -15.50 -6.76
N ILE A 725 -39.08 -14.83 -5.65
CA ILE A 725 -38.71 -13.41 -5.62
C ILE A 725 -37.33 -13.25 -6.24
N TYR A 726 -36.35 -14.07 -5.83
CA TYR A 726 -35.02 -14.12 -6.43
C TYR A 726 -35.11 -14.39 -7.94
N ASN A 727 -35.85 -15.42 -8.35
CA ASN A 727 -35.99 -15.77 -9.77
C ASN A 727 -36.66 -14.65 -10.59
N SER A 728 -37.60 -13.93 -9.98
CA SER A 728 -38.25 -12.78 -10.63
C SER A 728 -37.32 -11.57 -10.73
N ALA A 729 -36.54 -11.29 -9.67
CA ALA A 729 -35.53 -10.25 -9.67
C ALA A 729 -34.44 -10.53 -10.71
N LEU A 730 -33.96 -11.78 -10.78
CA LEU A 730 -32.98 -12.21 -11.78
C LEU A 730 -33.48 -12.01 -13.21
N ARG A 731 -34.72 -12.44 -13.50
CA ARG A 731 -35.33 -12.19 -14.81
C ARG A 731 -35.49 -10.70 -15.08
N PHE A 732 -35.89 -9.90 -14.09
CA PHE A 732 -36.03 -8.46 -14.24
C PHE A 732 -34.69 -7.81 -14.62
N ILE A 733 -33.62 -8.07 -13.85
CA ILE A 733 -32.30 -7.48 -14.11
C ILE A 733 -31.64 -8.03 -15.36
N GLN A 734 -32.01 -9.22 -15.87
CA GLN A 734 -31.47 -9.75 -17.11
C GLN A 734 -32.30 -9.33 -18.33
N ASP A 735 -33.63 -9.34 -18.26
CA ASP A 735 -34.48 -9.06 -19.40
C ASP A 735 -34.62 -7.55 -19.62
N ARG A 736 -35.00 -6.78 -18.59
CA ARG A 736 -35.32 -5.36 -18.75
C ARG A 736 -34.10 -4.54 -19.10
N SER A 737 -32.99 -4.82 -18.44
CA SER A 737 -31.70 -4.20 -18.75
C SER A 737 -31.28 -4.55 -20.19
N ARG A 738 -31.31 -5.81 -20.63
CA ARG A 738 -30.87 -6.20 -21.99
C ARG A 738 -31.73 -5.65 -23.11
N HIS A 739 -33.03 -5.41 -22.88
CA HIS A 739 -33.90 -4.70 -23.83
C HIS A 739 -33.66 -3.19 -23.82
N GLY A 740 -33.37 -2.60 -22.66
CA GLY A 740 -33.13 -1.16 -22.50
C GLY A 740 -31.74 -0.70 -22.97
N ILE A 741 -30.77 -1.60 -23.10
CA ILE A 741 -29.35 -1.24 -23.14
C ILE A 741 -28.80 -0.95 -24.52
N ASN A 742 -28.72 0.35 -24.76
CA ASN A 742 -27.79 1.04 -25.65
C ASN A 742 -27.43 2.45 -25.07
N ASN A 743 -26.92 2.62 -23.82
CA ASN A 743 -25.83 3.57 -23.37
C ASN A 743 -25.82 4.16 -21.90
N PHE A 744 -24.61 4.29 -21.26
CA PHE A 744 -24.00 5.23 -20.21
C PHE A 744 -24.34 5.47 -18.69
N GLN A 745 -23.30 5.77 -17.87
CA GLN A 745 -23.12 6.18 -16.42
C GLN A 745 -23.88 5.49 -15.27
N GLN A 746 -25.21 5.61 -15.17
CA GLN A 746 -25.97 4.53 -14.52
C GLN A 746 -26.00 3.27 -15.42
N ALA A 747 -25.37 3.36 -16.58
CA ALA A 747 -24.93 2.22 -17.37
C ALA A 747 -23.80 1.45 -16.75
N ALA A 748 -23.08 1.94 -15.74
CA ALA A 748 -22.31 1.00 -14.95
C ALA A 748 -23.29 -0.06 -14.40
N SER A 749 -24.32 0.36 -13.66
CA SER A 749 -25.36 -0.52 -13.10
C SER A 749 -26.18 -1.23 -14.16
N VAL A 750 -26.62 -0.52 -15.18
CA VAL A 750 -27.46 -1.09 -16.22
C VAL A 750 -26.64 -2.08 -17.09
N ALA A 751 -25.40 -1.76 -17.52
CA ALA A 751 -24.52 -2.72 -18.19
C ALA A 751 -24.15 -3.89 -17.29
N ALA A 752 -23.91 -3.64 -16.00
CA ALA A 752 -23.61 -4.65 -15.01
C ALA A 752 -24.75 -5.66 -14.88
N GLN A 753 -25.98 -5.19 -14.62
CA GLN A 753 -27.20 -5.99 -14.55
C GLN A 753 -27.41 -6.84 -15.81
N ALA A 754 -27.16 -6.28 -17.00
CA ALA A 754 -27.26 -7.02 -18.25
C ALA A 754 -26.11 -7.98 -18.54
N GLY A 755 -24.97 -7.79 -17.87
CA GLY A 755 -23.71 -8.46 -18.16
C GLY A 755 -23.03 -7.99 -19.44
N TYR A 756 -23.27 -6.75 -19.88
CA TYR A 756 -22.79 -6.17 -21.14
C TYR A 756 -21.48 -5.40 -20.99
N PRO A 757 -20.70 -5.20 -22.06
CA PRO A 757 -19.43 -4.50 -21.97
C PRO A 757 -19.59 -2.97 -21.90
N LEU A 758 -18.69 -2.34 -21.14
CA LEU A 758 -18.62 -0.89 -20.94
C LEU A 758 -17.16 -0.45 -20.98
N VAL A 759 -16.89 0.67 -21.64
CA VAL A 759 -15.57 1.33 -21.64
C VAL A 759 -15.75 2.77 -21.18
N THR A 760 -14.89 3.25 -20.29
CA THR A 760 -14.78 4.69 -20.00
C THR A 760 -13.48 5.24 -20.54
N VAL A 761 -13.51 6.45 -21.10
CA VAL A 761 -12.32 7.21 -21.50
C VAL A 761 -12.27 8.54 -20.76
N PRO A 762 -11.10 9.04 -20.34
CA PRO A 762 -11.02 10.30 -19.59
C PRO A 762 -11.51 11.49 -20.42
N ALA A 763 -12.41 12.28 -19.84
CA ALA A 763 -13.01 13.43 -20.53
C ALA A 763 -12.57 14.79 -19.96
N GLY A 764 -12.27 14.85 -18.67
CA GLY A 764 -11.79 16.06 -18.02
C GLY A 764 -11.69 15.95 -16.51
N VAL A 765 -11.43 17.08 -15.86
CA VAL A 765 -11.36 17.24 -14.40
C VAL A 765 -12.34 18.31 -13.95
N ASN A 766 -13.08 18.06 -12.88
CA ASN A 766 -13.97 19.02 -12.26
C ASN A 766 -13.16 19.99 -11.39
N GLU A 767 -12.54 20.99 -12.00
CA GLU A 767 -11.67 21.97 -11.32
C GLU A 767 -12.40 22.81 -10.28
N THR A 768 -13.67 23.13 -10.54
CA THR A 768 -14.45 24.12 -9.78
C THR A 768 -15.04 23.56 -8.49
N ARG A 769 -15.34 22.26 -8.44
CA ARG A 769 -15.99 21.63 -7.29
C ARG A 769 -15.07 20.66 -6.55
N THR A 770 -14.72 19.54 -7.18
CA THR A 770 -14.10 18.41 -6.48
C THR A 770 -12.63 18.21 -6.79
N GLY A 771 -12.09 18.78 -7.87
CA GLY A 771 -10.76 18.42 -8.39
C GLY A 771 -10.68 16.98 -8.91
N MET A 772 -11.81 16.27 -9.04
CA MET A 772 -11.84 14.88 -9.49
C MET A 772 -12.02 14.78 -11.00
N PRO A 773 -11.37 13.79 -11.66
CA PRO A 773 -11.64 13.48 -13.04
C PRO A 773 -13.03 12.85 -13.23
N TYR A 774 -13.52 12.96 -14.46
CA TYR A 774 -14.71 12.28 -14.95
C TYR A 774 -14.47 11.74 -16.36
N GLY A 775 -15.21 10.69 -16.72
CA GLY A 775 -15.08 10.01 -18.01
C GLY A 775 -16.23 10.30 -18.97
N LEU A 776 -16.02 9.91 -20.23
CA LEU A 776 -17.06 9.66 -21.21
C LEU A 776 -17.19 8.14 -21.36
N MET A 777 -18.33 7.60 -20.96
CA MET A 777 -18.60 6.16 -21.06
C MET A 777 -19.11 5.78 -22.44
N LEU A 778 -18.84 4.54 -22.84
CA LEU A 778 -19.21 3.87 -24.09
C LEU A 778 -19.79 2.50 -23.74
N MET A 779 -21.09 2.29 -23.93
CA MET A 779 -21.72 0.99 -23.69
C MET A 779 -22.02 0.30 -25.01
N GLY A 780 -21.97 -1.02 -25.00
CA GLY A 780 -22.40 -1.82 -26.14
C GLY A 780 -23.18 -3.05 -25.69
N SER A 781 -23.74 -3.77 -26.65
CA SER A 781 -24.39 -5.05 -26.38
C SER A 781 -23.37 -6.14 -26.02
N ALA A 782 -23.82 -7.27 -25.48
CA ALA A 782 -22.95 -8.41 -25.22
C ALA A 782 -22.07 -8.75 -26.45
N TRP A 783 -20.78 -9.01 -26.21
CA TRP A 783 -19.78 -9.39 -27.20
C TRP A 783 -19.39 -8.29 -28.21
N SER A 784 -19.69 -7.02 -27.90
CA SER A 784 -19.36 -5.87 -28.74
C SER A 784 -18.04 -5.17 -28.42
N GLU A 785 -17.17 -5.78 -27.60
CA GLU A 785 -15.90 -5.19 -27.14
C GLU A 785 -15.02 -4.72 -28.30
N ALA A 786 -15.00 -5.44 -29.43
CA ALA A 786 -14.27 -5.03 -30.62
C ALA A 786 -14.73 -3.66 -31.15
N ASN A 787 -16.04 -3.42 -31.19
CA ASN A 787 -16.58 -2.12 -31.59
C ASN A 787 -16.35 -1.06 -30.52
N LEU A 788 -16.49 -1.41 -29.23
CA LEU A 788 -16.24 -0.46 -28.15
C LEU A 788 -14.79 -0.01 -28.10
N ILE A 789 -13.83 -0.92 -28.29
CA ILE A 789 -12.39 -0.58 -28.35
C ILE A 789 -12.10 0.30 -29.56
N LYS A 790 -12.69 0.01 -30.72
CA LYS A 790 -12.59 0.86 -31.91
C LYS A 790 -13.08 2.28 -31.63
N TRP A 791 -14.27 2.42 -31.05
CA TRP A 791 -14.85 3.75 -30.79
C TRP A 791 -14.14 4.49 -29.67
N ALA A 792 -13.82 3.80 -28.57
CA ALA A 792 -13.09 4.39 -27.45
C ALA A 792 -11.72 4.91 -27.87
N SER A 793 -10.96 4.16 -28.66
CA SER A 793 -9.63 4.59 -29.14
C SER A 793 -9.71 5.74 -30.15
N ALA A 794 -10.72 5.76 -31.02
CA ALA A 794 -10.95 6.89 -31.91
C ALA A 794 -11.35 8.15 -31.15
N ILE A 795 -12.21 8.03 -30.13
CA ILE A 795 -12.61 9.14 -29.24
C ILE A 795 -11.42 9.63 -28.41
N GLU A 796 -10.62 8.73 -27.86
CA GLU A 796 -9.37 9.05 -27.16
C GLU A 796 -8.46 9.90 -28.07
N ASP A 797 -8.25 9.46 -29.32
CA ASP A 797 -7.43 10.17 -30.32
C ASP A 797 -7.99 11.57 -30.65
N VAL A 798 -9.32 11.73 -30.71
CA VAL A 798 -9.97 13.06 -30.84
C VAL A 798 -9.70 13.93 -29.63
N ILE A 799 -9.90 13.42 -28.41
CA ILE A 799 -9.66 14.19 -27.19
C ILE A 799 -8.21 14.67 -27.15
N PHE A 800 -7.25 13.80 -27.47
CA PHE A 800 -5.83 14.17 -27.56
C PHE A 800 -5.57 15.21 -28.66
N THR A 801 -6.21 15.09 -29.82
CA THR A 801 -6.05 16.04 -30.94
C THR A 801 -6.50 17.45 -30.54
N TYR A 802 -7.64 17.59 -29.88
CA TYR A 802 -8.25 18.90 -29.60
C TYR A 802 -7.84 19.50 -28.26
N LYS A 803 -7.65 18.66 -27.23
CA LYS A 803 -7.31 19.12 -25.87
C LYS A 803 -5.83 18.98 -25.53
N GLY A 804 -5.05 18.31 -26.37
CA GLY A 804 -3.63 18.06 -26.12
C GLY A 804 -3.42 16.93 -25.13
N GLU A 805 -2.74 17.20 -24.01
CA GLU A 805 -2.35 16.17 -23.05
C GLU A 805 -3.49 15.76 -22.11
N ARG A 806 -3.36 14.56 -21.53
CA ARG A 806 -4.25 14.11 -20.46
C ARG A 806 -4.04 14.95 -19.20
N ALA A 807 -5.12 15.16 -18.46
CA ALA A 807 -5.03 15.76 -17.14
C ALA A 807 -4.13 14.90 -16.25
N LEU A 808 -3.08 15.51 -15.70
CA LEU A 808 -2.17 14.85 -14.78
C LEU A 808 -2.73 14.87 -13.35
N PRO A 809 -2.35 13.90 -12.50
CA PRO A 809 -2.69 13.94 -11.09
C PRO A 809 -2.24 15.25 -10.44
N LYS A 810 -3.14 15.86 -9.67
CA LYS A 810 -2.92 17.17 -9.04
C LYS A 810 -2.53 17.11 -7.57
N TRP A 811 -2.63 15.93 -6.96
CA TRP A 811 -2.33 15.71 -5.55
C TRP A 811 -3.04 16.72 -4.64
N LYS A 812 -4.28 17.10 -5.00
CA LYS A 812 -5.02 18.13 -4.29
C LYS A 812 -5.30 17.66 -2.86
N ASP A 813 -5.14 18.59 -1.91
CA ASP A 813 -5.39 18.37 -0.48
C ASP A 813 -4.58 17.21 0.13
N SER A 814 -3.42 16.91 -0.46
CA SER A 814 -2.48 15.87 0.00
C SER A 814 -2.01 16.09 1.45
N GLY A 815 -1.90 17.33 1.91
CA GLY A 815 -1.55 17.67 3.30
C GLY A 815 -2.70 17.56 4.33
N ARG A 816 -3.93 17.21 3.92
CA ARG A 816 -5.08 17.12 4.86
C ARG A 816 -5.15 15.75 5.54
N ARG A 817 -5.63 15.74 6.79
CA ARG A 817 -5.80 14.53 7.61
C ARG A 817 -6.55 13.45 6.83
N VAL A 818 -5.93 12.27 6.72
CA VAL A 818 -6.58 11.12 6.10
C VAL A 818 -7.56 10.51 7.10
N LEU A 819 -8.85 10.71 6.85
CA LEU A 819 -9.94 9.97 7.48
C LEU A 819 -10.60 9.10 6.41
N PRO A 820 -11.27 8.00 6.80
CA PRO A 820 -12.22 7.37 5.91
C PRO A 820 -13.16 8.43 5.34
N ILE A 821 -13.29 8.42 4.02
CA ILE A 821 -14.10 9.36 3.27
C ILE A 821 -15.51 8.79 3.24
N ILE A 822 -16.39 9.42 3.99
CA ILE A 822 -17.82 9.12 3.94
C ILE A 822 -18.37 9.97 2.80
N ASP A 823 -19.14 9.37 1.90
CA ASP A 823 -19.79 10.13 0.83
C ASP A 823 -20.76 11.15 1.45
N GLU A 824 -20.56 12.44 1.14
CA GLU A 824 -21.53 13.52 1.39
C GLU A 824 -22.41 13.76 0.17
#